data_AF-A0A7Y5KQM0-F1
#
_entry.id   AF-A0A7Y5KQM0-F1
#
_cell.length_a   1.000
_cell.length_b   1.000
_cell.length_c   1.000
_cell.angle_alpha   90.00
_cell.angle_beta   90.00
_cell.angle_gamma   90.00
#
_symmetry.space_group_name_H-M   'P 1'
#
loop_
_entity.id
_entity.type
_entity.pdbx_description
1 polymer ?
#
loop_
_entity_poly.entity_id
_entity_poly.type
_entity_poly.pdbx_seq_one_letter_code
_entity_poly.pdbx_strand_id
1 'polypeptide(L)'
;MKPSELDATAQTPVPPPPVRAKGFDPQHFVVGVLLPRLKPYAIPLLISSILAYFATRAILHDAGQPGMPLDDSYIHFVYARRFAEGRPFTFGLGDGFSSGATSFLWPLVLSPFYLFGFRGLSLVYVVWVLGTLLHAAVAVETKRLAEGIAGKAAGVGAAAMSLFFGAFAWFAWSGMETVGLAWAMTRTIRMSSDLAETPAADRTTAQLRNLGVMAAIAALVRPEGGAIALVAAIAILVFNRKGLAQKEAIKARLPAFFPLAAIAWVPIVNLLTVGHTRSTTTMVKWAVGNPYFPPERLSNFVRGNMGMLVEDLLSGGPYTAIFVPEYTHYVLFGGSVSLIVLAILDRKFARGLFIAALVLGTLIPCTFITILWNRVRYIWPFAPGWFVLVACLGAALGRLFAKLYKETSFVPALVTGIYAGALATKLGWSIADLANSSRAITEQQVKLGVWAEENLPKDALIGLNDTGAIAYFSERRTFDVVGLTTEGEAQYWVAGSGSRYEHYENLGPSKLPTHFIVYPQWFGLPSVLGPELYEATVLNQSILGGATKVVYEADWSVLGRGDRPTLRDRPAATIVDVLDVSDLESEKAHGYRLFYSTELDNLVTTQWNEDGNDVTDGGRLKRSADEFELDFTGTTTPTIVARLSAPAEVRLLLKLDGAPVSNIEVPATGWAEVEVALPRGTTGKHQIRIEAPSAEIFGSMHYWLFSE
;
A
#
# COMPACT_ATOMS: atom_id res chain seq x y z
N MET A 1 -50.91 -71.33 -26.17
CA MET A 1 -50.76 -69.90 -26.47
C MET A 1 -50.81 -69.13 -25.15
N LYS A 2 -49.86 -68.23 -24.87
CA LYS A 2 -50.04 -67.06 -23.97
C LYS A 2 -51.15 -66.15 -24.59
N PRO A 3 -51.90 -65.30 -23.84
CA PRO A 3 -51.36 -64.18 -23.03
C PRO A 3 -52.21 -63.74 -21.79
N SER A 4 -51.58 -63.20 -20.72
CA SER A 4 -51.59 -61.80 -20.21
C SER A 4 -52.94 -61.21 -19.73
N GLU A 5 -52.98 -60.83 -18.45
CA GLU A 5 -53.62 -59.60 -17.99
C GLU A 5 -52.95 -59.11 -16.69
N LEU A 6 -52.78 -57.79 -16.61
CA LEU A 6 -52.19 -57.02 -15.51
C LEU A 6 -53.18 -56.91 -14.34
N ASP A 7 -52.68 -56.86 -13.11
CA ASP A 7 -53.27 -55.90 -12.16
C ASP A 7 -52.29 -55.40 -11.10
N ALA A 8 -52.43 -54.13 -10.79
CA ALA A 8 -51.51 -53.31 -10.00
C ALA A 8 -51.89 -53.30 -8.51
N THR A 9 -50.90 -53.50 -7.63
CA THR A 9 -51.03 -53.13 -6.21
C THR A 9 -49.82 -52.29 -5.79
N ALA A 10 -50.06 -50.99 -5.66
CA ALA A 10 -49.11 -50.01 -5.17
C ALA A 10 -48.93 -50.15 -3.65
N GLN A 11 -47.71 -50.42 -3.20
CA GLN A 11 -47.31 -50.30 -1.79
C GLN A 11 -47.06 -48.83 -1.45
N THR A 12 -47.83 -48.30 -0.51
CA THR A 12 -47.60 -46.96 0.08
C THR A 12 -46.31 -46.95 0.91
N PRO A 13 -45.40 -45.98 0.71
CA PRO A 13 -44.18 -45.88 1.50
C PRO A 13 -44.47 -45.37 2.93
N VAL A 14 -43.91 -46.05 3.93
CA VAL A 14 -43.92 -45.62 5.33
C VAL A 14 -43.16 -44.29 5.47
N PRO A 15 -43.73 -43.25 6.10
CA PRO A 15 -43.03 -41.98 6.28
C PRO A 15 -41.85 -42.16 7.24
N PRO A 16 -40.69 -41.53 6.99
CA PRO A 16 -39.58 -41.57 7.91
C PRO A 16 -39.98 -40.95 9.25
N PRO A 17 -39.41 -41.41 10.38
CA PRO A 17 -39.71 -40.84 11.68
C PRO A 17 -39.38 -39.33 11.69
N PRO A 18 -40.17 -38.50 12.38
CA PRO A 18 -39.92 -37.07 12.42
C PRO A 18 -38.52 -36.83 13.00
N VAL A 19 -37.64 -36.25 12.18
CA VAL A 19 -36.38 -35.68 12.64
C VAL A 19 -36.75 -34.61 13.66
N ARG A 20 -36.58 -34.90 14.95
CA ARG A 20 -36.66 -33.88 16.00
C ARG A 20 -35.68 -32.78 15.62
N ALA A 21 -36.19 -31.64 15.15
CA ALA A 21 -35.42 -30.42 15.08
C ALA A 21 -34.83 -30.20 16.47
N LYS A 22 -33.51 -30.27 16.62
CA LYS A 22 -32.85 -29.86 17.86
C LYS A 22 -33.23 -28.40 18.07
N GLY A 23 -34.15 -28.16 19.00
CA GLY A 23 -34.53 -26.80 19.40
C GLY A 23 -33.26 -26.04 19.75
N PHE A 24 -33.11 -24.84 19.17
CA PHE A 24 -32.05 -23.93 19.56
C PHE A 24 -32.29 -23.54 21.02
N ASP A 25 -31.49 -24.07 21.93
CA ASP A 25 -31.49 -23.68 23.34
C ASP A 25 -30.56 -22.47 23.51
N PRO A 26 -31.12 -21.25 23.71
CA PRO A 26 -30.33 -20.04 23.84
C PRO A 26 -29.42 -20.08 25.08
N GLN A 27 -29.82 -20.76 26.16
CA GLN A 27 -29.03 -20.85 27.38
C GLN A 27 -27.84 -21.79 27.18
N HIS A 28 -28.03 -22.95 26.56
CA HIS A 28 -26.92 -23.83 26.21
C HIS A 28 -25.96 -23.19 25.21
N PHE A 29 -26.47 -22.42 24.24
CA PHE A 29 -25.62 -21.69 23.29
C PHE A 29 -24.81 -20.58 23.97
N VAL A 30 -25.44 -19.79 24.84
CA VAL A 30 -24.76 -18.69 25.55
C VAL A 30 -23.76 -19.23 26.60
N VAL A 31 -24.20 -20.12 27.48
CA VAL A 31 -23.40 -20.63 28.61
C VAL A 31 -22.41 -21.71 28.17
N GLY A 32 -22.83 -22.62 27.29
CA GLY A 32 -22.03 -23.77 26.87
C GLY A 32 -21.09 -23.50 25.70
N VAL A 33 -21.41 -22.55 24.81
CA VAL A 33 -20.64 -22.31 23.56
C VAL A 33 -19.98 -20.94 23.52
N LEU A 34 -20.70 -19.86 23.84
CA LEU A 34 -20.19 -18.48 23.76
C LEU A 34 -19.27 -18.12 24.94
N LEU A 35 -19.72 -18.35 26.18
CA LEU A 35 -18.99 -17.94 27.38
C LEU A 35 -17.56 -18.52 27.45
N PRO A 36 -17.32 -19.81 27.15
CA PRO A 36 -15.96 -20.36 27.14
C PRO A 36 -15.07 -19.77 26.04
N ARG A 37 -15.66 -19.33 24.92
CA ARG A 37 -14.92 -18.70 23.81
C ARG A 37 -14.57 -17.25 24.11
N LEU A 38 -15.39 -16.55 24.90
CA LEU A 38 -15.19 -15.16 25.29
C LEU A 38 -14.29 -15.00 26.53
N LYS A 39 -14.28 -15.99 27.43
CA LYS A 39 -13.48 -15.95 28.67
C LYS A 39 -11.99 -15.58 28.46
N PRO A 40 -11.26 -16.11 27.46
CA PRO A 40 -9.87 -15.74 27.22
C PRO A 40 -9.66 -14.27 26.82
N TYR A 41 -10.71 -13.61 26.33
CA TYR A 41 -10.66 -12.22 25.87
C TYR A 41 -11.04 -11.22 26.97
N ALA A 42 -11.63 -11.65 28.10
CA ALA A 42 -12.14 -10.74 29.12
C ALA A 42 -11.08 -9.76 29.65
N ILE A 43 -9.90 -10.27 30.04
CA ILE A 43 -8.80 -9.42 30.55
C ILE A 43 -8.19 -8.56 29.44
N PRO A 44 -7.77 -9.11 28.28
CA PRO A 44 -7.27 -8.28 27.18
C PRO A 44 -8.27 -7.22 26.71
N LEU A 45 -9.58 -7.53 26.68
CA LEU A 45 -10.63 -6.59 26.31
C LEU A 45 -10.79 -5.48 27.34
N LEU A 46 -10.72 -5.80 28.64
CA LEU A 46 -10.73 -4.78 29.70
C LEU A 46 -9.56 -3.82 29.54
N ILE A 47 -8.33 -4.34 29.42
CA ILE A 47 -7.12 -3.51 29.25
C ILE A 47 -7.22 -2.70 27.96
N SER A 48 -7.61 -3.32 26.85
CA SER A 48 -7.79 -2.62 25.58
C SER A 48 -8.88 -1.55 25.65
N SER A 49 -9.94 -1.75 26.42
CA SER A 49 -11.00 -0.74 26.60
C SER A 49 -10.52 0.44 27.43
N ILE A 50 -9.66 0.21 28.43
CA ILE A 50 -9.02 1.28 29.21
C ILE A 50 -8.09 2.11 28.30
N LEU A 51 -7.27 1.43 27.49
CA LEU A 51 -6.41 2.11 26.52
C LEU A 51 -7.23 2.85 25.46
N ALA A 52 -8.33 2.27 24.98
CA ALA A 52 -9.27 2.91 24.06
C ALA A 52 -9.84 4.19 24.68
N TYR A 53 -10.25 4.14 25.94
CA TYR A 53 -10.75 5.31 26.65
C TYR A 53 -9.70 6.44 26.67
N PHE A 54 -8.44 6.14 27.00
CA PHE A 54 -7.39 7.16 26.99
C PHE A 54 -7.08 7.68 25.58
N ALA A 55 -6.98 6.81 24.59
CA ALA A 55 -6.69 7.17 23.20
C ALA A 55 -7.80 8.05 22.60
N THR A 56 -9.05 7.59 22.70
CA THR A 56 -10.21 8.32 22.15
C THR A 56 -10.47 9.62 22.90
N ARG A 57 -10.27 9.66 24.24
CA ARG A 57 -10.32 10.90 25.01
C ARG A 57 -9.25 11.89 24.58
N ALA A 58 -8.02 11.44 24.35
CA ALA A 58 -6.93 12.30 23.87
C ALA A 58 -7.26 12.87 22.49
N ILE A 59 -7.75 12.04 21.56
CA ILE A 59 -8.19 12.49 20.23
C ILE A 59 -9.31 13.53 20.35
N LEU A 60 -10.36 13.25 21.13
CA LEU A 60 -11.48 14.17 21.31
C LEU A 60 -11.06 15.50 21.96
N HIS A 61 -10.11 15.45 22.88
CA HIS A 61 -9.56 16.63 23.53
C HIS A 61 -8.77 17.50 22.54
N ASP A 62 -7.87 16.90 21.76
CA ASP A 62 -6.97 17.65 20.87
C ASP A 62 -7.65 18.08 19.57
N ALA A 63 -8.44 17.19 18.95
CA ALA A 63 -9.11 17.46 17.68
C ALA A 63 -10.46 18.17 17.84
N GLY A 64 -11.01 18.24 19.05
CA GLY A 64 -12.34 18.82 19.34
C GLY A 64 -13.53 18.00 18.84
N GLN A 65 -13.28 16.90 18.11
CA GLN A 65 -14.29 16.02 17.52
C GLN A 65 -13.70 14.63 17.23
N PRO A 66 -14.52 13.62 16.90
CA PRO A 66 -14.00 12.34 16.43
C PRO A 66 -13.18 12.52 15.16
N GLY A 67 -11.96 12.01 15.12
CA GLY A 67 -11.06 12.19 14.00
C GLY A 67 -10.10 11.02 13.81
N MET A 68 -9.70 10.78 12.56
CA MET A 68 -8.70 9.77 12.23
C MET A 68 -7.31 10.43 12.09
N PRO A 69 -6.23 9.76 12.54
CA PRO A 69 -4.86 10.27 12.45
C PRO A 69 -4.23 10.14 11.06
N LEU A 70 -4.93 9.55 10.10
CA LEU A 70 -4.45 9.33 8.72
C LEU A 70 -5.54 9.72 7.72
N ASP A 71 -5.12 10.35 6.63
CA ASP A 71 -6.00 10.60 5.49
C ASP A 71 -6.49 9.28 4.86
N ASP A 72 -5.60 8.29 4.74
CA ASP A 72 -5.90 6.93 4.24
C ASP A 72 -7.10 6.26 4.94
N SER A 73 -7.36 6.57 6.21
CA SER A 73 -8.51 6.00 6.93
C SER A 73 -9.84 6.43 6.30
N TYR A 74 -9.90 7.65 5.77
CA TYR A 74 -11.08 8.15 5.08
C TYR A 74 -11.23 7.55 3.68
N ILE A 75 -10.16 7.09 3.01
CA ILE A 75 -10.26 6.27 1.78
C ILE A 75 -11.10 5.02 2.05
N HIS A 76 -10.91 4.36 3.19
CA HIS A 76 -11.75 3.22 3.59
C HIS A 76 -13.21 3.62 3.81
N PHE A 77 -13.47 4.82 4.33
CA PHE A 77 -14.83 5.30 4.57
C PHE A 77 -15.54 5.63 3.25
N VAL A 78 -14.81 6.19 2.28
CA VAL A 78 -15.31 6.40 0.92
C VAL A 78 -15.69 5.05 0.30
N TYR A 79 -14.80 4.06 0.29
CA TYR A 79 -15.14 2.74 -0.27
C TYR A 79 -16.28 2.07 0.51
N ALA A 80 -16.33 2.15 1.84
CA ALA A 80 -17.41 1.57 2.64
C ALA A 80 -18.78 2.17 2.28
N ARG A 81 -18.84 3.50 2.12
CA ARG A 81 -20.01 4.23 1.58
C ARG A 81 -20.39 3.70 0.19
N ARG A 82 -19.43 3.53 -0.71
CA ARG A 82 -19.68 3.07 -2.09
C ARG A 82 -20.18 1.63 -2.17
N PHE A 83 -19.65 0.75 -1.33
CA PHE A 83 -20.21 -0.60 -1.14
C PHE A 83 -21.66 -0.56 -0.65
N ALA A 84 -21.96 0.29 0.33
CA ALA A 84 -23.31 0.47 0.86
C ALA A 84 -24.29 1.06 -0.18
N GLU A 85 -23.80 1.93 -1.07
CA GLU A 85 -24.56 2.51 -2.18
C GLU A 85 -24.76 1.55 -3.37
N GLY A 86 -24.22 0.33 -3.31
CA GLY A 86 -24.30 -0.65 -4.40
C GLY A 86 -23.37 -0.35 -5.58
N ARG A 87 -22.35 0.49 -5.38
CA ARG A 87 -21.34 0.88 -6.39
C ARG A 87 -19.94 0.49 -5.92
N PRO A 88 -19.68 -0.81 -5.66
CA PRO A 88 -18.42 -1.26 -5.06
C PRO A 88 -17.22 -0.86 -5.94
N PHE A 89 -16.10 -0.54 -5.29
CA PHE A 89 -14.83 -0.19 -5.95
C PHE A 89 -14.86 1.04 -6.87
N THR A 90 -15.90 1.86 -6.80
CA THR A 90 -15.85 3.24 -7.31
C THR A 90 -15.32 4.14 -6.19
N PHE A 91 -14.60 5.21 -6.52
CA PHE A 91 -14.09 6.16 -5.52
C PHE A 91 -14.80 7.52 -5.65
N GLY A 92 -14.50 8.27 -6.71
CA GLY A 92 -15.16 9.54 -7.02
C GLY A 92 -16.58 9.36 -7.56
N LEU A 93 -17.34 10.47 -7.62
CA LEU A 93 -18.71 10.47 -8.13
C LEU A 93 -18.71 10.37 -9.67
N GLY A 94 -19.30 9.30 -10.20
CA GLY A 94 -19.42 9.12 -11.66
C GLY A 94 -18.17 8.54 -12.33
N ASP A 95 -17.15 8.14 -11.55
CA ASP A 95 -15.94 7.53 -12.08
C ASP A 95 -16.07 6.01 -12.21
N GLY A 96 -15.17 5.42 -12.99
CA GLY A 96 -15.09 3.97 -13.21
C GLY A 96 -14.58 3.19 -12.00
N PHE A 97 -14.27 1.91 -12.23
CA PHE A 97 -13.62 1.07 -11.23
C PHE A 97 -12.26 1.67 -10.84
N SER A 98 -11.98 1.70 -9.55
CA SER A 98 -10.73 2.16 -8.95
C SER A 98 -10.02 0.98 -8.32
N SER A 99 -8.83 0.63 -8.83
CA SER A 99 -7.98 -0.42 -8.25
C SER A 99 -7.22 0.02 -6.99
N GLY A 100 -7.51 1.22 -6.47
CA GLY A 100 -6.86 1.85 -5.31
C GLY A 100 -7.07 1.18 -3.97
N ALA A 101 -8.08 0.33 -3.84
CA ALA A 101 -8.40 -0.33 -2.59
C ALA A 101 -7.30 -1.35 -2.20
N THR A 102 -6.36 -0.92 -1.35
CA THR A 102 -5.31 -1.82 -0.81
C THR A 102 -5.89 -2.91 0.09
N SER A 103 -7.01 -2.61 0.75
CA SER A 103 -7.78 -3.57 1.54
C SER A 103 -9.16 -3.79 0.94
N PHE A 104 -9.47 -5.04 0.60
CA PHE A 104 -10.79 -5.42 0.11
C PHE A 104 -11.74 -5.69 1.28
N LEU A 105 -11.26 -6.40 2.30
CA LEU A 105 -12.11 -6.83 3.40
C LEU A 105 -12.47 -5.69 4.36
N TRP A 106 -11.58 -4.71 4.57
CA TRP A 106 -11.81 -3.68 5.59
C TRP A 106 -12.99 -2.75 5.25
N PRO A 107 -13.08 -2.15 4.05
CA PRO A 107 -14.26 -1.38 3.66
C PRO A 107 -15.54 -2.23 3.72
N LEU A 108 -15.49 -3.48 3.25
CA LEU A 108 -16.62 -4.43 3.32
C LEU A 108 -17.13 -4.68 4.75
N VAL A 109 -16.26 -4.69 5.74
CA VAL A 109 -16.64 -4.81 7.16
C VAL A 109 -17.31 -3.54 7.67
N LEU A 110 -16.93 -2.37 7.16
CA LEU A 110 -17.49 -1.08 7.55
C LEU A 110 -18.82 -0.78 6.85
N SER A 111 -19.04 -1.27 5.63
CA SER A 111 -20.24 -0.96 4.81
C SER A 111 -21.58 -1.28 5.50
N PRO A 112 -21.76 -2.40 6.23
CA PRO A 112 -22.99 -2.66 6.96
C PRO A 112 -23.33 -1.58 7.98
N PHE A 113 -22.34 -1.02 8.67
CA PHE A 113 -22.58 0.05 9.64
C PHE A 113 -23.03 1.34 8.94
N TYR A 114 -22.45 1.65 7.78
CA TYR A 114 -22.93 2.76 6.96
C TYR A 114 -24.40 2.56 6.53
N LEU A 115 -24.77 1.35 6.12
CA LEU A 115 -26.17 0.98 5.79
C LEU A 115 -27.11 1.16 6.99
N PHE A 116 -26.66 0.83 8.20
CA PHE A 116 -27.43 1.02 9.45
C PHE A 116 -27.45 2.47 9.96
N GLY A 117 -26.91 3.43 9.19
CA GLY A 117 -27.03 4.86 9.47
C GLY A 117 -25.81 5.50 10.13
N PHE A 118 -24.72 4.76 10.36
CA PHE A 118 -23.45 5.36 10.82
C PHE A 118 -22.77 6.13 9.67
N ARG A 119 -23.14 7.40 9.50
CA ARG A 119 -22.65 8.31 8.46
C ARG A 119 -21.75 9.41 9.01
N GLY A 120 -20.94 10.01 8.15
CA GLY A 120 -20.00 11.08 8.52
C GLY A 120 -19.08 10.64 9.67
N LEU A 121 -18.90 11.52 10.65
CA LEU A 121 -18.05 11.26 11.80
C LEU A 121 -18.56 10.13 12.71
N SER A 122 -19.82 9.72 12.62
CA SER A 122 -20.31 8.61 13.47
C SER A 122 -19.66 7.26 13.13
N LEU A 123 -19.15 7.09 11.90
CA LEU A 123 -18.43 5.90 11.49
C LEU A 123 -17.07 5.76 12.22
N VAL A 124 -16.49 6.87 12.70
CA VAL A 124 -15.26 6.87 13.51
C VAL A 124 -15.42 6.02 14.76
N TYR A 125 -16.55 6.14 15.46
CA TYR A 125 -16.81 5.36 16.67
C TYR A 125 -16.89 3.87 16.41
N VAL A 126 -17.49 3.47 15.27
CA VAL A 126 -17.54 2.06 14.85
C VAL A 126 -16.12 1.51 14.71
N VAL A 127 -15.24 2.26 14.05
CA VAL A 127 -13.86 1.82 13.86
C VAL A 127 -13.11 1.74 15.18
N TRP A 128 -13.31 2.70 16.10
CA TRP A 128 -12.69 2.62 17.42
C TRP A 128 -13.14 1.39 18.22
N VAL A 129 -14.41 1.00 18.11
CA VAL A 129 -14.91 -0.25 18.72
C VAL A 129 -14.27 -1.47 18.08
N LEU A 130 -14.26 -1.56 16.74
CA LEU A 130 -13.62 -2.67 16.02
C LEU A 130 -12.13 -2.77 16.34
N GLY A 131 -11.45 -1.63 16.40
CA GLY A 131 -10.06 -1.49 16.81
C GLY A 131 -9.80 -2.06 18.20
N THR A 132 -10.64 -1.71 19.17
CA THR A 132 -10.58 -2.22 20.55
C THR A 132 -10.74 -3.73 20.60
N LEU A 133 -11.67 -4.29 19.82
CA LEU A 133 -11.88 -5.73 19.73
C LEU A 133 -10.67 -6.44 19.09
N LEU A 134 -10.13 -5.88 17.99
CA LEU A 134 -8.99 -6.45 17.27
C LEU A 134 -7.69 -6.36 18.08
N HIS A 135 -7.50 -5.28 18.83
CA HIS A 135 -6.35 -5.10 19.73
C HIS A 135 -6.34 -6.14 20.85
N ALA A 136 -7.49 -6.37 21.48
CA ALA A 136 -7.64 -7.47 22.44
C ALA A 136 -7.44 -8.84 21.76
N ALA A 137 -7.95 -9.01 20.54
CA ALA A 137 -7.88 -10.28 19.84
C ALA A 137 -6.45 -10.65 19.40
N VAL A 138 -5.66 -9.69 18.91
CA VAL A 138 -4.25 -9.94 18.55
C VAL A 138 -3.43 -10.32 19.78
N ALA A 139 -3.69 -9.71 20.95
CA ALA A 139 -3.03 -10.09 22.20
C ALA A 139 -3.33 -11.55 22.59
N VAL A 140 -4.59 -11.98 22.50
CA VAL A 140 -4.98 -13.38 22.77
C VAL A 140 -4.31 -14.36 21.81
N GLU A 141 -4.28 -14.05 20.52
CA GLU A 141 -3.66 -14.94 19.53
C GLU A 141 -2.13 -14.96 19.66
N THR A 142 -1.50 -13.83 19.99
CA THR A 142 -0.06 -13.75 20.28
C THR A 142 0.30 -14.60 21.49
N LYS A 143 -0.49 -14.51 22.57
CA LYS A 143 -0.35 -15.38 23.74
C LYS A 143 -0.42 -16.84 23.35
N ARG A 144 -1.48 -17.27 22.66
CA ARG A 144 -1.66 -18.68 22.30
C ARG A 144 -0.55 -19.21 21.41
N LEU A 145 -0.04 -18.39 20.49
CA LEU A 145 1.10 -18.75 19.65
C LEU A 145 2.37 -18.95 20.50
N ALA A 146 2.66 -18.01 21.41
CA ALA A 146 3.80 -18.08 22.32
C ALA A 146 3.69 -19.23 23.33
N GLU A 147 2.52 -19.50 23.92
CA GLU A 147 2.31 -20.59 24.87
C GLU A 147 2.69 -21.95 24.29
N GLY A 148 2.43 -22.14 23.00
CA GLY A 148 2.74 -23.37 22.30
C GLY A 148 4.24 -23.66 22.17
N ILE A 149 5.14 -22.69 22.40
CA ILE A 149 6.60 -22.90 22.32
C ILE A 149 7.36 -22.46 23.57
N ALA A 150 6.95 -21.37 24.22
CA ALA A 150 7.64 -20.75 25.34
C ALA A 150 6.92 -20.95 26.70
N GLY A 151 5.74 -21.58 26.70
CA GLY A 151 4.96 -21.87 27.91
C GLY A 151 4.05 -20.72 28.38
N LYS A 152 3.20 -21.02 29.37
CA LYS A 152 2.09 -20.15 29.82
C LYS A 152 2.53 -18.77 30.31
N ALA A 153 3.57 -18.72 31.14
CA ALA A 153 4.07 -17.48 31.72
C ALA A 153 4.58 -16.51 30.63
N ALA A 154 5.43 -17.02 29.73
CA ALA A 154 5.94 -16.25 28.60
C ALA A 154 4.81 -15.85 27.62
N GLY A 155 3.81 -16.71 27.45
CA GLY A 155 2.63 -16.40 26.63
C GLY A 155 1.78 -15.26 27.19
N VAL A 156 1.57 -15.20 28.51
CA VAL A 156 0.91 -14.04 29.16
C VAL A 156 1.73 -12.78 28.95
N GLY A 157 3.05 -12.85 29.09
CA GLY A 157 3.95 -11.74 28.78
C GLY A 157 3.85 -11.29 27.31
N ALA A 158 3.72 -12.21 26.36
CA ALA A 158 3.53 -11.87 24.95
C ALA A 158 2.18 -11.17 24.68
N ALA A 159 1.10 -11.56 25.37
CA ALA A 159 -0.14 -10.78 25.35
C ALA A 159 0.05 -9.37 25.91
N ALA A 160 0.77 -9.23 27.03
CA ALA A 160 1.05 -7.92 27.64
C ALA A 160 1.88 -7.03 26.71
N MET A 161 2.89 -7.58 26.05
CA MET A 161 3.67 -6.86 25.02
C MET A 161 2.76 -6.36 23.89
N SER A 162 1.85 -7.18 23.37
CA SER A 162 0.90 -6.73 22.34
C SER A 162 -0.01 -5.60 22.83
N LEU A 163 -0.53 -5.68 24.06
CA LEU A 163 -1.44 -4.67 24.62
C LEU A 163 -0.73 -3.35 24.94
N PHE A 164 0.54 -3.40 25.34
CA PHE A 164 1.32 -2.22 25.74
C PHE A 164 2.23 -1.70 24.64
N PHE A 165 2.19 -2.29 23.45
CA PHE A 165 2.95 -1.80 22.32
C PHE A 165 2.28 -0.55 21.73
N GLY A 166 3.00 0.58 21.81
CA GLY A 166 2.53 1.88 21.33
C GLY A 166 2.02 1.88 19.89
N ALA A 167 2.66 1.14 18.98
CA ALA A 167 2.18 1.08 17.59
C ALA A 167 0.83 0.33 17.49
N PHE A 168 0.64 -0.76 18.24
CA PHE A 168 -0.65 -1.45 18.26
C PHE A 168 -1.77 -0.61 18.84
N ALA A 169 -1.48 0.16 19.90
CA ALA A 169 -2.41 1.16 20.41
C ALA A 169 -2.72 2.22 19.33
N TRP A 170 -1.70 2.82 18.71
CA TRP A 170 -1.87 3.85 17.66
C TRP A 170 -2.74 3.34 16.50
N PHE A 171 -2.43 2.17 15.95
CA PHE A 171 -3.16 1.60 14.82
C PHE A 171 -4.50 0.94 15.17
N ALA A 172 -4.77 0.62 16.45
CA ALA A 172 -6.08 0.14 16.85
C ALA A 172 -7.14 1.24 16.69
N TRP A 173 -6.80 2.50 16.98
CA TRP A 173 -7.74 3.62 16.92
C TRP A 173 -7.48 4.58 15.74
N SER A 174 -6.70 4.14 14.75
CA SER A 174 -6.34 4.99 13.61
C SER A 174 -7.31 4.95 12.42
N GLY A 175 -8.23 3.99 12.35
CA GLY A 175 -9.05 3.79 11.15
C GLY A 175 -8.56 2.70 10.21
N MET A 176 -7.30 2.28 10.35
CA MET A 176 -6.65 1.34 9.45
C MET A 176 -6.86 -0.11 9.87
N GLU A 177 -6.76 -0.99 8.89
CA GLU A 177 -6.84 -2.44 8.98
C GLU A 177 -5.60 -3.11 9.61
N THR A 178 -4.55 -2.34 9.92
CA THR A 178 -3.22 -2.83 10.37
C THR A 178 -3.29 -3.84 11.53
N VAL A 179 -4.06 -3.54 12.59
CA VAL A 179 -4.20 -4.45 13.75
C VAL A 179 -5.04 -5.68 13.38
N GLY A 180 -6.02 -5.51 12.49
CA GLY A 180 -6.79 -6.61 11.91
C GLY A 180 -5.91 -7.56 11.09
N LEU A 181 -4.98 -7.02 10.31
CA LEU A 181 -3.98 -7.81 9.59
C LEU A 181 -3.08 -8.58 10.56
N ALA A 182 -2.55 -7.91 11.60
CA ALA A 182 -1.70 -8.52 12.62
C ALA A 182 -2.39 -9.72 13.29
N TRP A 183 -3.66 -9.54 13.67
CA TRP A 183 -4.50 -10.61 14.22
C TRP A 183 -4.68 -11.76 13.23
N ALA A 184 -5.04 -11.45 11.98
CA ALA A 184 -5.31 -12.47 10.95
C ALA A 184 -4.08 -13.31 10.62
N MET A 185 -2.91 -12.66 10.47
CA MET A 185 -1.64 -13.34 10.23
C MET A 185 -1.21 -14.20 11.41
N THR A 186 -1.26 -13.65 12.63
CA THR A 186 -0.88 -14.38 13.85
C THR A 186 -1.76 -15.61 14.07
N ARG A 187 -3.07 -15.45 13.90
CA ARG A 187 -4.02 -16.55 14.01
C ARG A 187 -3.80 -17.61 12.94
N THR A 188 -3.50 -17.20 11.71
CA THR A 188 -3.18 -18.12 10.61
C THR A 188 -1.93 -18.93 10.93
N ILE A 189 -0.86 -18.29 11.38
CA ILE A 189 0.40 -18.93 11.77
C ILE A 189 0.22 -19.90 12.95
N ARG A 190 -0.56 -19.50 13.96
CA ARG A 190 -0.94 -20.38 15.06
C ARG A 190 -1.70 -21.61 14.59
N MET A 191 -2.71 -21.44 13.74
CA MET A 191 -3.50 -22.53 13.20
C MET A 191 -2.68 -23.48 12.30
N SER A 192 -1.74 -22.95 11.51
CA SER A 192 -0.78 -23.76 10.75
C SER A 192 0.13 -24.57 11.66
N SER A 193 0.60 -23.97 12.76
CA SER A 193 1.42 -24.65 13.77
C SER A 193 0.65 -25.79 14.45
N ASP A 194 -0.57 -25.52 14.90
CA ASP A 194 -1.42 -26.52 15.56
C ASP A 194 -1.77 -27.66 14.60
N LEU A 195 -2.02 -27.38 13.32
CA LEU A 195 -2.27 -28.40 12.30
C LEU A 195 -1.07 -29.34 12.13
N ALA A 196 0.13 -28.77 12.05
CA ALA A 196 1.36 -29.54 11.88
C ALA A 196 1.65 -30.43 13.09
N GLU A 197 1.35 -29.96 14.31
CA GLU A 197 1.53 -30.69 15.55
C GLU A 197 0.39 -31.70 15.85
N THR A 198 -0.78 -31.53 15.24
CA THR A 198 -1.89 -32.49 15.36
C THR A 198 -1.51 -33.81 14.65
N PRO A 199 -1.63 -34.98 15.31
CA PRO A 199 -1.38 -36.27 14.68
C PRO A 199 -2.24 -36.48 13.43
N ALA A 200 -1.68 -37.10 12.39
CA ALA A 200 -2.35 -37.22 11.10
C ALA A 200 -3.73 -37.91 11.15
N ALA A 201 -3.94 -38.80 12.13
CA ALA A 201 -5.20 -39.50 12.37
C ALA A 201 -6.30 -38.59 12.95
N ASP A 202 -5.91 -37.57 13.74
CA ASP A 202 -6.83 -36.68 14.46
C ASP A 202 -7.19 -35.42 13.67
N ARG A 203 -6.53 -35.21 12.52
CA ARG A 203 -6.77 -34.05 11.66
C ARG A 203 -8.16 -34.11 11.04
N THR A 204 -8.89 -33.01 11.15
CA THR A 204 -10.27 -32.88 10.65
C THR A 204 -10.35 -31.96 9.44
N THR A 205 -11.32 -32.21 8.57
CA THR A 205 -11.63 -31.30 7.44
C THR A 205 -12.02 -29.90 7.93
N ALA A 206 -12.64 -29.80 9.11
CA ALA A 206 -13.01 -28.53 9.72
C ALA A 206 -11.76 -27.69 10.07
N GLN A 207 -10.71 -28.29 10.63
CA GLN A 207 -9.45 -27.59 10.90
C GLN A 207 -8.83 -27.03 9.62
N LEU A 208 -8.73 -27.85 8.57
CA LEU A 208 -8.17 -27.44 7.27
C LEU A 208 -8.98 -26.30 6.63
N ARG A 209 -10.32 -26.42 6.61
CA ARG A 209 -11.21 -25.37 6.11
C ARG A 209 -11.07 -24.08 6.90
N ASN A 210 -11.07 -24.15 8.23
CA ASN A 210 -10.95 -22.97 9.07
C ASN A 210 -9.60 -22.27 8.86
N LEU A 211 -8.52 -23.03 8.67
CA LEU A 211 -7.21 -22.46 8.32
C LEU A 211 -7.26 -21.79 6.94
N GLY A 212 -7.83 -22.45 5.93
CA GLY A 212 -7.98 -21.88 4.59
C GLY A 212 -8.77 -20.57 4.58
N VAL A 213 -9.89 -20.51 5.32
CA VAL A 213 -10.71 -19.28 5.46
C VAL A 213 -9.95 -18.17 6.19
N MET A 214 -9.25 -18.49 7.28
CA MET A 214 -8.48 -17.49 8.03
C MET A 214 -7.31 -16.94 7.21
N ALA A 215 -6.65 -17.80 6.44
CA ALA A 215 -5.60 -17.42 5.52
C ALA A 215 -6.13 -16.54 4.36
N ALA A 216 -7.31 -16.86 3.82
CA ALA A 216 -7.99 -16.02 2.84
C ALA A 216 -8.33 -14.63 3.40
N ILE A 217 -8.82 -14.56 4.63
CA ILE A 217 -9.05 -13.29 5.33
C ILE A 217 -7.74 -12.49 5.42
N ALA A 218 -6.62 -13.10 5.83
CA ALA A 218 -5.35 -12.40 5.92
C ALA A 218 -4.93 -11.78 4.56
N ALA A 219 -5.07 -12.54 3.46
CA ALA A 219 -4.76 -12.06 2.12
C ALA A 219 -5.69 -10.94 1.63
N LEU A 220 -6.99 -10.98 1.97
CA LEU A 220 -7.97 -9.97 1.56
C LEU A 220 -7.93 -8.70 2.42
N VAL A 221 -7.33 -8.76 3.60
CA VAL A 221 -7.07 -7.56 4.40
C VAL A 221 -6.00 -6.73 3.71
N ARG A 222 -4.85 -7.30 3.34
CA ARG A 222 -3.76 -6.61 2.64
C ARG A 222 -2.81 -7.57 1.90
N PRO A 223 -2.03 -7.10 0.91
CA PRO A 223 -1.07 -7.93 0.18
C PRO A 223 -0.04 -8.66 1.05
N GLU A 224 0.44 -8.06 2.14
CA GLU A 224 1.41 -8.70 3.05
C GLU A 224 0.84 -9.98 3.70
N GLY A 225 -0.47 -10.01 3.95
CA GLY A 225 -1.17 -11.20 4.42
C GLY A 225 -1.22 -12.32 3.38
N GLY A 226 -1.04 -12.01 2.09
CA GLY A 226 -0.93 -12.97 1.00
C GLY A 226 0.28 -13.90 1.15
N ALA A 227 1.41 -13.39 1.63
CA ALA A 227 2.60 -14.22 1.90
C ALA A 227 2.32 -15.24 3.02
N ILE A 228 1.65 -14.83 4.09
CA ILE A 228 1.24 -15.72 5.18
C ILE A 228 0.16 -16.71 4.71
N ALA A 229 -0.74 -16.28 3.82
CA ALA A 229 -1.75 -17.14 3.23
C ALA A 229 -1.12 -18.24 2.37
N LEU A 230 -0.04 -17.95 1.64
CA LEU A 230 0.73 -18.94 0.89
C LEU A 230 1.39 -19.97 1.83
N VAL A 231 1.99 -19.51 2.94
CA VAL A 231 2.53 -20.41 3.98
C VAL A 231 1.45 -21.34 4.53
N ALA A 232 0.24 -20.83 4.77
CA ALA A 232 -0.89 -21.64 5.22
C ALA A 232 -1.39 -22.62 4.15
N ALA A 233 -1.41 -22.23 2.88
CA ALA A 233 -1.76 -23.13 1.77
C ALA A 233 -0.79 -24.31 1.71
N ILE A 234 0.52 -24.04 1.82
CA ILE A 234 1.56 -25.08 1.91
C ILE A 234 1.33 -25.96 3.13
N ALA A 235 1.02 -25.37 4.30
CA ALA A 235 0.72 -26.14 5.51
C ALA A 235 -0.46 -27.10 5.32
N ILE A 236 -1.55 -26.67 4.67
CA ILE A 236 -2.72 -27.51 4.36
C ILE A 236 -2.33 -28.67 3.43
N LEU A 237 -1.49 -28.41 2.41
CA LEU A 237 -1.08 -29.43 1.45
C LEU A 237 -0.12 -30.46 2.05
N VAL A 238 0.84 -30.02 2.88
CA VAL A 238 1.86 -30.86 3.51
C VAL A 238 1.31 -31.62 4.71
N PHE A 239 0.61 -30.93 5.62
CA PHE A 239 0.08 -31.50 6.87
C PHE A 239 -1.37 -31.94 6.72
N ASN A 240 -1.72 -32.53 5.58
CA ASN A 240 -3.06 -33.05 5.33
C ASN A 240 -3.33 -34.37 6.08
N ARG A 241 -4.57 -34.85 5.98
CA ARG A 241 -5.03 -36.16 6.46
C ARG A 241 -4.36 -37.28 5.65
N LYS A 242 -3.96 -38.36 6.32
CA LYS A 242 -3.33 -39.56 5.71
C LYS A 242 -4.29 -40.76 5.69
N GLY A 243 -4.04 -41.72 4.81
CA GLY A 243 -4.81 -42.99 4.76
C GLY A 243 -6.23 -42.87 4.19
N LEU A 244 -6.54 -41.77 3.50
CA LEU A 244 -7.86 -41.55 2.89
C LEU A 244 -7.99 -42.20 1.51
N ALA A 245 -9.19 -42.65 1.17
CA ALA A 245 -9.54 -43.00 -0.22
C ALA A 245 -9.32 -41.80 -1.15
N GLN A 246 -9.01 -42.05 -2.43
CA GLN A 246 -8.60 -41.01 -3.40
C GLN A 246 -9.53 -39.78 -3.43
N LYS A 247 -10.86 -40.00 -3.46
CA LYS A 247 -11.86 -38.92 -3.46
C LYS A 247 -11.79 -38.06 -2.19
N GLU A 248 -11.62 -38.67 -1.03
CA GLU A 248 -11.52 -37.97 0.26
C GLU A 248 -10.17 -37.28 0.43
N ALA A 249 -9.10 -37.84 -0.13
CA ALA A 249 -7.78 -37.19 -0.18
C ALA A 249 -7.81 -35.89 -1.02
N ILE A 250 -8.55 -35.88 -2.14
CA ILE A 250 -8.76 -34.66 -2.95
C ILE A 250 -9.56 -33.62 -2.16
N LYS A 251 -10.68 -34.03 -1.54
CA LYS A 251 -11.51 -33.11 -0.72
C LYS A 251 -10.73 -32.49 0.43
N ALA A 252 -9.81 -33.22 1.04
CA ALA A 252 -8.98 -32.72 2.12
C ALA A 252 -7.97 -31.65 1.63
N ARG A 253 -7.66 -31.57 0.34
CA ARG A 253 -6.80 -30.53 -0.26
C ARG A 253 -7.56 -29.29 -0.72
N LEU A 254 -8.87 -29.41 -0.98
CA LEU A 254 -9.71 -28.27 -1.40
C LEU A 254 -9.60 -27.03 -0.49
N PRO A 255 -9.42 -27.14 0.84
CA PRO A 255 -9.21 -25.96 1.68
C PRO A 255 -8.01 -25.09 1.31
N ALA A 256 -6.98 -25.63 0.64
CA ALA A 256 -5.84 -24.84 0.14
C ALA A 256 -6.24 -23.91 -1.01
N PHE A 257 -7.38 -24.15 -1.66
CA PHE A 257 -7.92 -23.26 -2.69
C PHE A 257 -8.31 -21.90 -2.11
N PHE A 258 -8.87 -21.82 -0.89
CA PHE A 258 -9.29 -20.55 -0.29
C PHE A 258 -8.17 -19.49 -0.24
N PRO A 259 -6.98 -19.76 0.36
CA PRO A 259 -5.91 -18.78 0.38
C PRO A 259 -5.36 -18.46 -1.01
N LEU A 260 -5.23 -19.46 -1.89
CA LEU A 260 -4.72 -19.24 -3.25
C LEU A 260 -5.68 -18.39 -4.09
N ALA A 261 -6.99 -18.66 -3.99
CA ALA A 261 -8.03 -17.87 -4.63
C ALA A 261 -8.06 -16.43 -4.07
N ALA A 262 -7.87 -16.25 -2.77
CA ALA A 262 -7.79 -14.92 -2.16
C ALA A 262 -6.57 -14.12 -2.61
N ILE A 263 -5.40 -14.75 -2.76
CA ILE A 263 -4.19 -14.11 -3.32
C ILE A 263 -4.44 -13.71 -4.78
N ALA A 264 -5.08 -14.58 -5.57
CA ALA A 264 -5.38 -14.32 -6.98
C ALA A 264 -6.57 -13.37 -7.18
N TRP A 265 -7.39 -13.14 -6.14
CA TRP A 265 -8.62 -12.37 -6.24
C TRP A 265 -8.38 -10.95 -6.73
N VAL A 266 -7.45 -10.22 -6.10
CA VAL A 266 -7.18 -8.82 -6.44
C VAL A 266 -6.65 -8.68 -7.88
N PRO A 267 -5.62 -9.43 -8.31
CA PRO A 267 -5.18 -9.39 -9.71
C PRO A 267 -6.25 -9.78 -10.74
N ILE A 268 -7.10 -10.77 -10.42
CA ILE A 268 -8.18 -11.20 -11.33
C ILE A 268 -9.24 -10.12 -11.45
N VAL A 269 -9.68 -9.54 -10.33
CA VAL A 269 -10.68 -8.47 -10.35
C VAL A 269 -10.14 -7.29 -11.17
N ASN A 270 -8.92 -6.83 -10.91
CA ASN A 270 -8.33 -5.73 -11.66
C ASN A 270 -8.22 -6.05 -13.16
N LEU A 271 -7.81 -7.27 -13.52
CA LEU A 271 -7.72 -7.66 -14.93
C LEU A 271 -9.09 -7.60 -15.63
N LEU A 272 -10.15 -8.03 -14.94
CA LEU A 272 -11.51 -8.04 -15.47
C LEU A 272 -12.16 -6.65 -15.51
N THR A 273 -11.75 -5.71 -14.65
CA THR A 273 -12.41 -4.40 -14.53
C THR A 273 -11.64 -3.26 -15.17
N VAL A 274 -10.30 -3.26 -15.08
CA VAL A 274 -9.43 -2.17 -15.56
C VAL A 274 -8.37 -2.66 -16.56
N GLY A 275 -8.34 -3.95 -16.87
CA GLY A 275 -7.51 -4.50 -17.95
C GLY A 275 -6.05 -4.81 -17.58
N HIS A 276 -5.67 -4.67 -16.31
CA HIS A 276 -4.32 -4.99 -15.83
C HIS A 276 -4.36 -5.65 -14.43
N THR A 277 -3.28 -6.34 -14.04
CA THR A 277 -3.26 -7.18 -12.83
C THR A 277 -2.75 -6.46 -11.57
N ARG A 278 -2.21 -5.25 -11.71
CA ARG A 278 -1.62 -4.51 -10.59
C ARG A 278 -2.67 -3.59 -9.98
N SER A 279 -2.54 -3.28 -8.70
CA SER A 279 -3.30 -2.17 -8.12
C SER A 279 -2.52 -0.88 -8.34
N THR A 280 -3.21 0.24 -8.52
CA THR A 280 -2.58 1.57 -8.53
C THR A 280 -1.72 1.81 -7.29
N THR A 281 -2.17 1.36 -6.11
CA THR A 281 -1.36 1.43 -4.88
C THR A 281 -0.03 0.68 -5.02
N THR A 282 -0.05 -0.52 -5.59
CA THR A 282 1.16 -1.31 -5.84
C THR A 282 2.08 -0.58 -6.82
N MET A 283 1.55 0.04 -7.86
CA MET A 283 2.34 0.80 -8.84
C MET A 283 3.06 1.99 -8.19
N VAL A 284 2.39 2.74 -7.31
CA VAL A 284 2.96 3.91 -6.62
C VAL A 284 3.97 3.50 -5.54
N LYS A 285 3.66 2.48 -4.73
CA LYS A 285 4.39 2.23 -3.47
C LYS A 285 5.46 1.15 -3.56
N TRP A 286 5.43 0.30 -4.58
CA TRP A 286 6.33 -0.86 -4.68
C TRP A 286 7.51 -0.57 -5.60
N ALA A 287 8.73 -0.80 -5.12
CA ALA A 287 9.92 -0.64 -5.96
C ALA A 287 9.98 -1.70 -7.06
N VAL A 288 9.43 -2.90 -6.79
CA VAL A 288 9.39 -3.97 -7.79
C VAL A 288 8.41 -3.60 -8.89
N GLY A 289 8.94 -3.45 -10.10
CA GLY A 289 8.16 -3.08 -11.28
C GLY A 289 8.03 -1.57 -11.49
N ASN A 290 8.71 -0.74 -10.70
CA ASN A 290 8.93 0.67 -10.98
C ASN A 290 10.06 0.81 -12.04
N PRO A 291 9.85 1.60 -13.12
CA PRO A 291 10.82 1.72 -14.23
C PRO A 291 12.18 2.28 -13.81
N TYR A 292 12.26 3.05 -12.71
CA TYR A 292 13.49 3.62 -12.18
C TYR A 292 14.29 2.66 -11.29
N PHE A 293 13.83 1.42 -11.08
CA PHE A 293 14.54 0.42 -10.28
C PHE A 293 14.92 -0.80 -11.15
N PRO A 294 15.91 -0.65 -12.07
CA PRO A 294 16.49 -1.81 -12.74
C PRO A 294 17.08 -2.80 -11.72
N PRO A 295 17.30 -4.07 -12.09
CA PRO A 295 17.64 -5.14 -11.14
C PRO A 295 18.79 -4.82 -10.16
N GLU A 296 19.84 -4.15 -10.64
CA GLU A 296 20.98 -3.74 -9.81
C GLU A 296 20.58 -2.68 -8.77
N ARG A 297 19.91 -1.61 -9.19
CA ARG A 297 19.44 -0.54 -8.29
C ARG A 297 18.40 -1.07 -7.30
N LEU A 298 17.50 -1.94 -7.75
CA LEU A 298 16.51 -2.60 -6.90
C LEU A 298 17.19 -3.43 -5.80
N SER A 299 18.20 -4.22 -6.15
CA SER A 299 18.96 -5.03 -5.18
C SER A 299 19.65 -4.17 -4.12
N ASN A 300 20.29 -3.07 -4.56
CA ASN A 300 20.94 -2.12 -3.65
C ASN A 300 19.93 -1.40 -2.75
N PHE A 301 18.79 -0.98 -3.30
CA PHE A 301 17.70 -0.35 -2.57
C PHE A 301 17.14 -1.28 -1.48
N VAL A 302 16.81 -2.52 -1.84
CA VAL A 302 16.28 -3.52 -0.89
C VAL A 302 17.31 -3.82 0.20
N ARG A 303 18.59 -3.97 -0.15
CA ARG A 303 19.66 -4.18 0.84
C ARG A 303 19.79 -2.99 1.79
N GLY A 304 19.72 -1.77 1.28
CA GLY A 304 19.73 -0.54 2.09
C GLY A 304 18.56 -0.52 3.08
N ASN A 305 17.35 -0.84 2.63
CA ASN A 305 16.17 -0.93 3.50
C ASN A 305 16.25 -2.09 4.51
N MET A 306 16.91 -3.20 4.18
CA MET A 306 17.18 -4.28 5.14
C MET A 306 18.16 -3.82 6.23
N GLY A 307 19.19 -3.05 5.86
CA GLY A 307 20.09 -2.40 6.82
C GLY A 307 19.33 -1.46 7.75
N MET A 308 18.58 -0.52 7.19
CA MET A 308 17.72 0.42 7.94
C MET A 308 16.71 -0.30 8.84
N LEU A 309 16.12 -1.40 8.37
CA LEU A 309 15.20 -2.20 9.19
C LEU A 309 15.87 -2.68 10.48
N VAL A 310 17.09 -3.22 10.40
CA VAL A 310 17.79 -3.79 11.56
C VAL A 310 18.43 -2.69 12.42
N GLU A 311 19.10 -1.74 11.79
CA GLU A 311 19.94 -0.73 12.45
C GLU A 311 19.11 0.42 13.04
N ASP A 312 17.99 0.79 12.41
CA ASP A 312 17.14 1.90 12.86
C ASP A 312 15.75 1.44 13.31
N LEU A 313 15.00 0.69 12.48
CA LEU A 313 13.58 0.47 12.75
C LEU A 313 13.35 -0.51 13.91
N LEU A 314 14.03 -1.66 13.91
CA LEU A 314 13.94 -2.67 14.96
C LEU A 314 14.83 -2.34 16.17
N SER A 315 15.70 -1.34 16.07
CA SER A 315 16.56 -0.90 17.16
C SER A 315 15.91 0.17 18.05
N GLY A 316 14.75 0.71 17.67
CA GLY A 316 14.14 1.85 18.36
C GLY A 316 14.78 3.19 17.98
N GLY A 317 15.37 3.28 16.79
CA GLY A 317 15.96 4.48 16.22
C GLY A 317 14.93 5.59 15.89
N PRO A 318 15.35 6.67 15.21
CA PRO A 318 14.56 7.90 15.10
C PRO A 318 13.13 7.72 14.58
N TYR A 319 12.92 6.83 13.62
CA TYR A 319 11.59 6.59 13.01
C TYR A 319 10.64 5.77 13.89
N THR A 320 11.18 5.02 14.88
CA THR A 320 10.41 4.07 15.69
C THR A 320 10.57 4.31 17.19
N ALA A 321 11.32 5.34 17.61
CA ALA A 321 11.59 5.70 19.00
C ALA A 321 10.31 5.93 19.83
N ILE A 322 9.22 6.33 19.17
CA ILE A 322 7.91 6.53 19.81
C ILE A 322 7.21 5.22 20.17
N PHE A 323 7.65 4.09 19.61
CA PHE A 323 7.01 2.77 19.76
C PHE A 323 7.94 1.70 20.33
N VAL A 324 9.21 1.70 19.94
CA VAL A 324 10.16 0.61 20.19
C VAL A 324 11.25 1.10 21.15
N PRO A 325 11.54 0.38 22.24
CA PRO A 325 12.67 0.68 23.12
C PRO A 325 14.01 0.54 22.39
N GLU A 326 14.97 1.39 22.76
CA GLU A 326 16.33 1.34 22.23
C GLU A 326 16.95 -0.06 22.39
N TYR A 327 17.78 -0.45 21.42
CA TYR A 327 18.50 -1.72 21.39
C TYR A 327 17.62 -2.97 21.30
N THR A 328 16.35 -2.83 20.92
CA THR A 328 15.41 -3.96 20.74
C THR A 328 15.94 -5.05 19.81
N HIS A 329 16.66 -4.69 18.74
CA HIS A 329 17.23 -5.64 17.79
C HIS A 329 18.13 -6.71 18.45
N TYR A 330 18.87 -6.41 19.53
CA TYR A 330 19.64 -7.42 20.28
C TYR A 330 18.74 -8.40 21.03
N VAL A 331 17.63 -7.93 21.61
CA VAL A 331 16.63 -8.77 22.26
C VAL A 331 16.00 -9.72 21.23
N LEU A 332 15.66 -9.20 20.04
CA LEU A 332 15.10 -10.00 18.95
C LEU A 332 16.12 -11.01 18.40
N PHE A 333 17.40 -10.65 18.31
CA PHE A 333 18.45 -11.57 17.92
C PHE A 333 18.59 -12.73 18.93
N GLY A 334 18.69 -12.42 20.23
CA GLY A 334 18.70 -13.44 21.29
C GLY A 334 17.44 -14.32 21.29
N GLY A 335 16.28 -13.71 21.02
CA GLY A 335 15.01 -14.42 20.86
C GLY A 335 14.96 -15.33 19.63
N SER A 336 15.59 -14.93 18.52
CA SER A 336 15.71 -15.74 17.30
C SER A 336 16.55 -16.99 17.53
N VAL A 337 17.70 -16.85 18.21
CA VAL A 337 18.52 -17.99 18.64
C VAL A 337 17.72 -18.89 19.60
N SER A 338 17.01 -18.29 20.56
CA SER A 338 16.19 -19.03 21.53
C SER A 338 15.04 -19.80 20.88
N LEU A 339 14.40 -19.24 19.85
CA LEU A 339 13.37 -19.91 19.06
C LEU A 339 13.93 -21.20 18.43
N ILE A 340 15.09 -21.12 17.79
CA ILE A 340 15.76 -22.27 17.15
C ILE A 340 16.06 -23.35 18.20
N VAL A 341 16.67 -22.95 19.33
CA VAL A 341 17.01 -23.88 20.42
C VAL A 341 15.77 -24.56 20.98
N LEU A 342 14.72 -23.81 21.32
CA LEU A 342 13.48 -24.39 21.87
C LEU A 342 12.75 -25.27 20.85
N ALA A 343 12.70 -24.87 19.58
CA ALA A 343 12.08 -25.67 18.53
C ALA A 343 12.79 -27.03 18.36
N ILE A 344 14.11 -27.07 18.47
CA ILE A 344 14.90 -28.31 18.42
C ILE A 344 14.66 -29.16 19.67
N LEU A 345 14.86 -28.57 20.86
CA LEU A 345 14.80 -29.31 22.13
C LEU A 345 13.41 -29.89 22.40
N ASP A 346 12.35 -29.14 22.09
CA ASP A 346 10.97 -29.58 22.31
C ASP A 346 10.38 -30.33 21.11
N ARG A 347 11.18 -30.55 20.06
CA ARG A 347 10.74 -31.17 18.79
C ARG A 347 9.57 -30.44 18.12
N LYS A 348 9.50 -29.12 18.28
CA LYS A 348 8.49 -28.22 17.71
C LYS A 348 8.97 -27.51 16.44
N PHE A 349 9.70 -28.23 15.60
CA PHE A 349 10.32 -27.69 14.39
C PHE A 349 9.34 -26.97 13.45
N ALA A 350 8.17 -27.56 13.21
CA ALA A 350 7.16 -26.97 12.33
C ALA A 350 6.63 -25.63 12.88
N ARG A 351 6.31 -25.58 14.18
CA ARG A 351 5.91 -24.34 14.85
C ARG A 351 7.02 -23.28 14.81
N GLY A 352 8.26 -23.69 15.07
CA GLY A 352 9.43 -22.83 14.93
C GLY A 352 9.55 -22.23 13.52
N LEU A 353 9.35 -23.03 12.47
CA LEU A 353 9.37 -22.58 11.08
C LEU A 353 8.23 -21.60 10.76
N PHE A 354 7.00 -21.86 11.23
CA PHE A 354 5.89 -20.94 11.01
C PHE A 354 6.06 -19.61 11.76
N ILE A 355 6.58 -19.63 12.98
CA ILE A 355 6.94 -18.40 13.71
C ILE A 355 8.05 -17.66 12.97
N ALA A 356 9.08 -18.37 12.49
CA ALA A 356 10.15 -17.77 11.69
C ALA A 356 9.61 -17.16 10.40
N ALA A 357 8.64 -17.78 9.73
CA ALA A 357 7.99 -17.20 8.54
C ALA A 357 7.26 -15.89 8.86
N LEU A 358 6.61 -15.77 10.02
CA LEU A 358 6.01 -14.52 10.48
C LEU A 358 7.08 -13.45 10.74
N VAL A 359 8.17 -13.80 11.43
CA VAL A 359 9.26 -12.87 11.74
C VAL A 359 9.96 -12.39 10.47
N LEU A 360 10.35 -13.32 9.59
CA LEU A 360 11.02 -13.02 8.32
C LEU A 360 10.11 -12.29 7.33
N GLY A 361 8.78 -12.40 7.49
CA GLY A 361 7.82 -11.59 6.75
C GLY A 361 8.04 -10.08 6.90
N THR A 362 8.69 -9.62 7.99
CA THR A 362 9.11 -8.22 8.20
C THR A 362 10.03 -7.71 7.08
N LEU A 363 10.68 -8.59 6.31
CA LEU A 363 11.51 -8.22 5.16
C LEU A 363 10.70 -7.81 3.93
N ILE A 364 9.40 -8.16 3.85
CA ILE A 364 8.55 -7.82 2.70
C ILE A 364 8.48 -6.28 2.50
N PRO A 365 8.19 -5.48 3.55
CA PRO A 365 8.24 -4.01 3.45
C PRO A 365 9.56 -3.41 2.98
N CYS A 366 10.71 -4.11 3.08
CA CYS A 366 12.00 -3.60 2.56
C CYS A 366 11.99 -3.42 1.04
N THR A 367 11.01 -3.98 0.34
CA THR A 367 10.79 -3.78 -1.11
C THR A 367 9.94 -2.56 -1.43
N PHE A 368 9.41 -1.85 -0.43
CA PHE A 368 8.52 -0.70 -0.62
C PHE A 368 9.32 0.59 -0.68
N ILE A 369 8.97 1.48 -1.61
CA ILE A 369 9.48 2.85 -1.66
C ILE A 369 9.02 3.63 -0.42
N THR A 370 7.83 3.29 0.08
CA THR A 370 7.14 4.01 1.15
C THR A 370 7.30 3.36 2.52
N ILE A 371 8.35 2.59 2.79
CA ILE A 371 8.49 1.83 4.07
C ILE A 371 8.35 2.73 5.31
N LEU A 372 8.81 3.98 5.24
CA LEU A 372 8.75 4.95 6.34
C LEU A 372 7.42 5.68 6.48
N TRP A 373 6.55 5.62 5.47
CA TRP A 373 5.31 6.41 5.46
C TRP A 373 4.35 6.00 6.57
N ASN A 374 3.58 6.98 7.06
CA ASN A 374 2.50 6.80 8.01
C ASN A 374 2.93 6.01 9.26
N ARG A 375 3.96 6.51 9.95
CA ARG A 375 4.51 5.91 11.18
C ARG A 375 4.99 4.47 10.99
N VAL A 376 5.66 4.19 9.86
CA VAL A 376 6.28 2.88 9.55
C VAL A 376 5.26 1.72 9.62
N ARG A 377 4.00 1.98 9.27
CA ARG A 377 2.88 1.05 9.51
C ARG A 377 3.03 -0.34 8.91
N TYR A 378 3.89 -0.49 7.90
CA TYR A 378 4.05 -1.71 7.12
C TYR A 378 4.75 -2.85 7.91
N ILE A 379 5.53 -2.53 8.94
CA ILE A 379 6.27 -3.56 9.71
C ILE A 379 5.50 -4.05 10.95
N TRP A 380 4.58 -3.25 11.49
CA TRP A 380 3.87 -3.59 12.73
C TRP A 380 2.99 -4.85 12.67
N PRO A 381 2.35 -5.22 11.55
CA PRO A 381 1.61 -6.47 11.47
C PRO A 381 2.41 -7.73 11.83
N PHE A 382 3.74 -7.67 11.73
CA PHE A 382 4.66 -8.76 12.04
C PHE A 382 5.14 -8.78 13.50
N ALA A 383 4.89 -7.71 14.28
CA ALA A 383 5.28 -7.59 15.68
C ALA A 383 4.88 -8.75 16.61
N PRO A 384 3.76 -9.47 16.41
CA PRO A 384 3.43 -10.65 17.21
C PRO A 384 4.52 -11.74 17.12
N GLY A 385 5.17 -11.87 15.96
CA GLY A 385 6.32 -12.75 15.80
C GLY A 385 7.49 -12.32 16.69
N TRP A 386 7.78 -11.02 16.77
CA TRP A 386 8.83 -10.46 17.61
C TRP A 386 8.56 -10.69 19.10
N PHE A 387 7.31 -10.52 19.54
CA PHE A 387 6.92 -10.81 20.93
C PHE A 387 7.04 -12.30 21.28
N VAL A 388 6.80 -13.19 20.31
CA VAL A 388 7.08 -14.62 20.48
C VAL A 388 8.60 -14.88 20.60
N LEU A 389 9.45 -14.12 19.91
CA LEU A 389 10.91 -14.22 20.09
C LEU A 389 11.34 -13.82 21.51
N VAL A 390 10.80 -12.71 22.03
CA VAL A 390 11.07 -12.28 23.42
C VAL A 390 10.56 -13.33 24.42
N ALA A 391 9.40 -13.93 24.17
CA ALA A 391 8.89 -15.04 24.97
C ALA A 391 9.82 -16.26 24.93
N CYS A 392 10.35 -16.61 23.75
CA CYS A 392 11.34 -17.68 23.59
C CYS A 392 12.63 -17.37 24.36
N LEU A 393 13.12 -16.13 24.33
CA LEU A 393 14.27 -15.70 25.11
C LEU A 393 14.05 -15.90 26.62
N GLY A 394 12.90 -15.46 27.14
CA GLY A 394 12.56 -15.66 28.55
C GLY A 394 12.48 -17.14 28.95
N ALA A 395 11.89 -17.97 28.09
CA ALA A 395 11.82 -19.42 28.31
C ALA A 395 13.19 -20.10 28.26
N ALA A 396 14.05 -19.74 27.29
CA ALA A 396 15.39 -20.29 27.17
C ALA A 396 16.28 -19.89 28.36
N LEU A 397 16.22 -18.63 28.79
CA LEU A 397 16.92 -18.17 29.99
C LEU A 397 16.41 -18.91 31.24
N GLY A 398 15.10 -19.10 31.39
CA GLY A 398 14.55 -19.88 32.51
C GLY A 398 15.10 -21.30 32.58
N ARG A 399 15.27 -21.97 31.43
CA ARG A 399 15.90 -23.30 31.34
C ARG A 399 17.40 -23.27 31.65
N LEU A 400 18.10 -22.21 31.22
CA LEU A 400 19.52 -22.05 31.50
C LEU A 400 19.76 -21.86 33.00
N PHE A 401 18.99 -20.96 33.64
CA PHE A 401 19.09 -20.71 35.07
C PHE A 401 18.65 -21.91 35.92
N ALA A 402 17.76 -22.76 35.42
CA ALA A 402 17.34 -23.98 36.12
C ALA A 402 18.51 -24.96 36.38
N LYS A 403 19.64 -24.80 35.66
CA LYS A 403 20.87 -25.56 35.93
C LYS A 403 21.61 -25.10 37.18
N LEU A 404 21.38 -23.87 37.62
CA LEU A 404 22.09 -23.21 38.73
C LEU A 404 21.19 -23.00 39.95
N TYR A 405 19.88 -22.79 39.73
CA TYR A 405 18.90 -22.46 40.77
C TYR A 405 17.70 -23.39 40.70
N LYS A 406 17.13 -23.73 41.88
CA LYS A 406 15.97 -24.65 41.98
C LYS A 406 14.65 -24.02 41.54
N GLU A 407 14.49 -22.71 41.70
CA GLU A 407 13.25 -21.98 41.39
C GLU A 407 13.48 -20.93 40.30
N THR A 408 13.10 -21.25 39.05
CA THR A 408 13.28 -20.34 37.90
C THR A 408 12.01 -20.17 37.06
N SER A 409 10.88 -20.67 37.55
CA SER A 409 9.58 -20.56 36.87
C SER A 409 9.12 -19.12 36.65
N PHE A 410 9.65 -18.17 37.44
CA PHE A 410 9.39 -16.73 37.29
C PHE A 410 10.20 -16.07 36.16
N VAL A 411 11.32 -16.65 35.72
CA VAL A 411 12.25 -16.01 34.75
C VAL A 411 11.55 -15.64 33.43
N PRO A 412 10.73 -16.51 32.81
CA PRO A 412 10.04 -16.13 31.58
C PRO A 412 9.05 -14.98 31.79
N ALA A 413 8.37 -14.95 32.95
CA ALA A 413 7.47 -13.85 33.31
C ALA A 413 8.24 -12.55 33.58
N LEU A 414 9.41 -12.63 34.20
CA LEU A 414 10.26 -11.47 34.46
C LEU A 414 10.80 -10.86 33.17
N VAL A 415 11.39 -11.66 32.27
CA VAL A 415 11.94 -11.17 31.00
C VAL A 415 10.87 -10.53 30.14
N THR A 416 9.74 -11.23 29.96
CA THR A 416 8.63 -10.71 29.16
C THR A 416 7.91 -9.54 29.84
N GLY A 417 7.83 -9.53 31.17
CA GLY A 417 7.27 -8.43 31.96
C GLY A 417 8.12 -7.17 31.91
N ILE A 418 9.45 -7.29 32.00
CA ILE A 418 10.38 -6.16 31.82
C ILE A 418 10.22 -5.56 30.43
N TYR A 419 10.21 -6.40 29.38
CA TYR A 419 10.07 -5.88 28.03
C TYR A 419 8.68 -5.29 27.75
N ALA A 420 7.61 -5.90 28.27
CA ALA A 420 6.27 -5.31 28.23
C ALA A 420 6.21 -3.96 28.98
N GLY A 421 6.91 -3.84 30.11
CA GLY A 421 7.07 -2.58 30.84
C GLY A 421 7.83 -1.53 30.03
N ALA A 422 8.92 -1.92 29.36
CA ALA A 422 9.67 -1.04 28.47
C ALA A 422 8.80 -0.51 27.32
N LEU A 423 7.99 -1.37 26.69
CA LEU A 423 7.00 -0.95 25.69
C LEU A 423 5.96 -0.01 26.30
N ALA A 424 5.47 -0.31 27.50
CA ALA A 424 4.47 0.50 28.20
C ALA A 424 4.96 1.94 28.47
N THR A 425 6.27 2.14 28.69
CA THR A 425 6.83 3.50 28.86
C THR A 425 6.62 4.40 27.63
N LYS A 426 6.43 3.81 26.45
CA LYS A 426 6.23 4.52 25.18
C LYS A 426 4.76 4.88 24.92
N LEU A 427 3.80 4.28 25.63
CA LEU A 427 2.36 4.45 25.39
C LEU A 427 1.90 5.91 25.52
N GLY A 428 2.39 6.64 26.52
CA GLY A 428 2.00 8.03 26.72
C GLY A 428 2.37 8.90 25.51
N TRP A 429 3.58 8.73 24.99
CA TRP A 429 4.03 9.41 23.78
C TRP A 429 3.25 8.95 22.54
N SER A 430 3.06 7.65 22.36
CA SER A 430 2.28 7.11 21.23
C SER A 430 0.84 7.61 21.20
N ILE A 431 0.17 7.69 22.35
CA ILE A 431 -1.22 8.17 22.44
C ILE A 431 -1.29 9.68 22.19
N ALA A 432 -0.33 10.46 22.70
CA ALA A 432 -0.25 11.89 22.40
C ALA A 432 0.01 12.13 20.91
N ASP A 433 0.88 11.33 20.28
CA ASP A 433 1.15 11.39 18.85
C ASP A 433 -0.09 11.04 18.00
N LEU A 434 -0.84 10.02 18.42
CA LEU A 434 -2.12 9.64 17.81
C LEU A 434 -3.11 10.81 17.85
N ALA A 435 -3.28 11.44 19.02
CA ALA A 435 -4.18 12.57 19.20
C ALA A 435 -3.75 13.79 18.36
N ASN A 436 -2.47 14.14 18.38
CA ASN A 436 -1.93 15.23 17.57
C ASN A 436 -2.10 14.96 16.06
N SER A 437 -1.89 13.72 15.62
CA SER A 437 -2.09 13.33 14.21
C SER A 437 -3.57 13.44 13.81
N SER A 438 -4.49 12.99 14.67
CA SER A 438 -5.94 13.15 14.44
C SER A 438 -6.35 14.62 14.35
N ARG A 439 -5.83 15.46 15.25
CA ARG A 439 -6.05 16.92 15.21
C ARG A 439 -5.52 17.51 13.91
N ALA A 440 -4.30 17.15 13.50
CA ALA A 440 -3.68 17.67 12.28
C ALA A 440 -4.51 17.35 11.02
N ILE A 441 -4.97 16.10 10.86
CA ILE A 441 -5.85 15.72 9.75
C ILE A 441 -7.21 16.43 9.82
N THR A 442 -7.73 16.62 11.04
CA THR A 442 -9.00 17.31 11.27
C THR A 442 -8.92 18.79 10.89
N GLU A 443 -7.85 19.48 11.30
CA GLU A 443 -7.66 20.90 11.06
C GLU A 443 -7.26 21.24 9.62
N GLN A 444 -6.80 20.25 8.83
CA GLN A 444 -6.40 20.46 7.45
C GLN A 444 -7.31 19.72 6.45
N GLN A 445 -7.19 18.40 6.27
CA GLN A 445 -7.91 17.66 5.24
C GLN A 445 -9.42 17.65 5.47
N VAL A 446 -9.87 17.41 6.71
CA VAL A 446 -11.31 17.44 7.03
C VAL A 446 -11.86 18.85 6.84
N LYS A 447 -11.16 19.86 7.37
CA LYS A 447 -11.53 21.27 7.22
C LYS A 447 -11.64 21.68 5.74
N LEU A 448 -10.68 21.31 4.91
CA LEU A 448 -10.69 21.57 3.48
C LEU A 448 -11.80 20.82 2.75
N GLY A 449 -12.08 19.57 3.14
CA GLY A 449 -13.19 18.79 2.62
C GLY A 449 -14.54 19.45 2.91
N VAL A 450 -14.76 19.93 4.14
CA VAL A 450 -15.98 20.66 4.53
C VAL A 450 -16.06 22.01 3.83
N TRP A 451 -14.96 22.78 3.76
CA TRP A 451 -14.95 24.04 3.02
C TRP A 451 -15.31 23.84 1.55
N ALA A 452 -14.78 22.79 0.91
CA ALA A 452 -15.12 22.46 -0.48
C ALA A 452 -16.59 22.05 -0.62
N GLU A 453 -17.17 21.41 0.40
CA GLU A 453 -18.60 21.12 0.44
C GLU A 453 -19.44 22.40 0.42
N GLU A 454 -19.03 23.41 1.16
CA GLU A 454 -19.82 24.63 1.34
C GLU A 454 -19.63 25.65 0.19
N ASN A 455 -18.45 25.66 -0.45
CA ASN A 455 -18.02 26.76 -1.33
C ASN A 455 -17.84 26.36 -2.79
N LEU A 456 -17.56 25.09 -3.11
CA LEU A 456 -17.34 24.68 -4.51
C LEU A 456 -18.63 24.22 -5.20
N PRO A 457 -18.76 24.47 -6.52
CA PRO A 457 -19.87 23.97 -7.34
C PRO A 457 -20.08 22.46 -7.19
N LYS A 458 -21.33 22.00 -7.36
CA LYS A 458 -21.68 20.57 -7.21
C LYS A 458 -21.08 19.69 -8.30
N ASP A 459 -20.76 20.27 -9.45
CA ASP A 459 -20.08 19.63 -10.59
C ASP A 459 -18.56 19.83 -10.57
N ALA A 460 -18.00 20.47 -9.55
CA ALA A 460 -16.55 20.65 -9.42
C ALA A 460 -15.82 19.30 -9.42
N LEU A 461 -14.78 19.22 -10.25
CA LEU A 461 -13.76 18.16 -10.21
C LEU A 461 -12.53 18.69 -9.49
N ILE A 462 -12.18 18.05 -8.37
CA ILE A 462 -11.11 18.52 -7.47
C ILE A 462 -9.87 17.65 -7.65
N GLY A 463 -8.75 18.24 -8.06
CA GLY A 463 -7.42 17.62 -8.10
C GLY A 463 -6.80 17.54 -6.71
N LEU A 464 -6.38 16.35 -6.26
CA LEU A 464 -5.94 16.08 -4.88
C LEU A 464 -4.64 15.27 -4.84
N ASN A 465 -3.74 15.58 -3.91
CA ASN A 465 -2.60 14.70 -3.57
C ASN A 465 -2.80 13.90 -2.27
N ASP A 466 -3.71 14.33 -1.39
CA ASP A 466 -4.30 13.50 -0.32
C ASP A 466 -5.80 13.44 -0.59
N THR A 467 -6.34 12.26 -0.87
CA THR A 467 -7.69 12.11 -1.42
C THR A 467 -8.73 11.75 -0.36
N GLY A 468 -8.35 11.12 0.74
CA GLY A 468 -9.25 10.46 1.69
C GLY A 468 -10.31 11.37 2.30
N ALA A 469 -9.90 12.27 3.20
CA ALA A 469 -10.85 13.10 3.96
C ALA A 469 -11.55 14.10 3.05
N ILE A 470 -10.83 14.70 2.09
CA ILE A 470 -11.41 15.67 1.16
C ILE A 470 -12.47 15.01 0.28
N ALA A 471 -12.23 13.83 -0.30
CA ALA A 471 -13.26 13.08 -1.05
C ALA A 471 -14.42 12.64 -0.16
N TYR A 472 -14.16 12.33 1.12
CA TYR A 472 -15.19 11.90 2.04
C TYR A 472 -16.19 13.02 2.37
N PHE A 473 -15.68 14.20 2.76
CA PHE A 473 -16.49 15.32 3.25
C PHE A 473 -16.96 16.27 2.15
N SER A 474 -16.18 16.47 1.07
CA SER A 474 -16.60 17.39 0.01
C SER A 474 -17.80 16.86 -0.76
N GLU A 475 -17.93 15.54 -0.92
CA GLU A 475 -18.92 14.92 -1.82
C GLU A 475 -18.87 15.48 -3.26
N ARG A 476 -17.67 15.86 -3.73
CA ARG A 476 -17.41 16.28 -5.12
C ARG A 476 -16.73 15.17 -5.91
N ARG A 477 -16.61 15.36 -7.22
CA ARG A 477 -15.75 14.49 -8.05
C ARG A 477 -14.30 14.77 -7.71
N THR A 478 -13.47 13.74 -7.73
CA THR A 478 -12.06 13.85 -7.33
C THR A 478 -11.15 13.26 -8.38
N PHE A 479 -10.06 13.96 -8.65
CA PHE A 479 -8.96 13.54 -9.49
C PHE A 479 -7.73 13.43 -8.59
N ASP A 480 -7.34 12.20 -8.25
CA ASP A 480 -6.18 11.94 -7.42
C ASP A 480 -4.91 11.97 -8.27
N VAL A 481 -4.11 13.03 -8.12
CA VAL A 481 -2.91 13.29 -8.93
C VAL A 481 -1.78 12.30 -8.63
N VAL A 482 -1.84 11.59 -7.51
CA VAL A 482 -0.93 10.47 -7.20
C VAL A 482 -1.41 9.19 -7.90
N GLY A 483 -2.70 9.13 -8.22
CA GLY A 483 -3.33 8.03 -8.92
C GLY A 483 -3.65 6.83 -8.05
N LEU A 484 -3.69 6.99 -6.72
CA LEU A 484 -4.14 5.88 -5.86
C LEU A 484 -5.60 5.56 -6.18
N THR A 485 -6.45 6.57 -6.34
CA THR A 485 -7.90 6.40 -6.47
C THR A 485 -8.44 6.74 -7.86
N THR A 486 -7.70 7.49 -8.67
CA THR A 486 -8.01 7.74 -10.09
C THR A 486 -7.24 6.74 -10.96
N GLU A 487 -7.96 5.85 -11.62
CA GLU A 487 -7.39 4.77 -12.43
C GLU A 487 -6.66 5.34 -13.66
N GLY A 488 -5.46 4.81 -13.95
CA GLY A 488 -4.59 5.28 -15.03
C GLY A 488 -3.54 6.32 -14.64
N GLU A 489 -3.73 7.05 -13.53
CA GLU A 489 -2.87 8.18 -13.17
C GLU A 489 -1.54 7.77 -12.50
N ALA A 490 -1.51 6.60 -11.85
CA ALA A 490 -0.36 6.15 -11.06
C ALA A 490 0.96 6.06 -11.86
N GLN A 491 0.89 5.79 -13.16
CA GLN A 491 2.10 5.68 -13.99
C GLN A 491 2.77 7.04 -14.21
N TYR A 492 1.99 8.11 -14.40
CA TYR A 492 2.52 9.46 -14.59
C TYR A 492 3.06 10.01 -13.28
N TRP A 493 2.41 9.72 -12.15
CA TRP A 493 2.96 10.03 -10.82
C TRP A 493 4.32 9.38 -10.60
N VAL A 494 4.44 8.08 -10.90
CA VAL A 494 5.71 7.36 -10.78
C VAL A 494 6.76 7.93 -11.71
N ALA A 495 6.37 8.40 -12.91
CA ALA A 495 7.28 8.94 -13.90
C ALA A 495 7.92 10.28 -13.50
N GLY A 496 7.16 11.23 -12.97
CA GLY A 496 7.68 12.54 -12.57
C GLY A 496 6.64 13.66 -12.72
N SER A 497 7.03 14.92 -12.52
CA SER A 497 6.13 16.04 -12.78
C SER A 497 6.01 16.37 -14.26
N GLY A 498 7.08 16.24 -15.04
CA GLY A 498 7.05 16.44 -16.50
C GLY A 498 6.01 15.54 -17.16
N SER A 499 6.07 14.23 -16.89
CA SER A 499 5.08 13.27 -17.42
C SER A 499 3.64 13.52 -16.98
N ARG A 500 3.43 14.14 -15.81
CA ARG A 500 2.07 14.51 -15.40
C ARG A 500 1.56 15.72 -16.18
N TYR A 501 2.43 16.68 -16.48
CA TYR A 501 2.10 17.82 -17.32
C TYR A 501 1.74 17.37 -18.74
N GLU A 502 2.60 16.57 -19.39
CA GLU A 502 2.32 16.02 -20.74
C GLU A 502 1.02 15.20 -20.79
N HIS A 503 0.78 14.40 -19.75
CA HIS A 503 -0.48 13.67 -19.65
C HIS A 503 -1.68 14.61 -19.61
N TYR A 504 -1.59 15.73 -18.88
CA TYR A 504 -2.68 16.69 -18.79
C TYR A 504 -2.94 17.43 -20.10
N GLU A 505 -1.93 17.67 -20.94
CA GLU A 505 -2.11 18.22 -22.29
C GLU A 505 -2.94 17.28 -23.18
N ASN A 506 -2.74 15.97 -23.00
CA ASN A 506 -3.49 14.93 -23.70
C ASN A 506 -4.87 14.61 -23.08
N LEU A 507 -5.16 15.12 -21.88
CA LEU A 507 -6.47 14.94 -21.25
C LEU A 507 -7.49 15.90 -21.88
N GLY A 508 -8.58 15.35 -22.42
CA GLY A 508 -9.68 16.16 -22.90
C GLY A 508 -10.26 17.07 -21.79
N PRO A 509 -10.70 18.31 -22.09
CA PRO A 509 -11.05 19.33 -21.08
C PRO A 509 -12.03 18.87 -20.00
N SER A 510 -12.97 17.98 -20.33
CA SER A 510 -13.94 17.42 -19.37
C SER A 510 -13.34 16.54 -18.25
N LYS A 511 -12.09 16.08 -18.42
CA LYS A 511 -11.36 15.25 -17.46
C LYS A 511 -10.40 16.05 -16.59
N LEU A 512 -10.11 17.29 -16.97
CA LEU A 512 -9.20 18.15 -16.23
C LEU A 512 -9.90 18.69 -14.96
N PRO A 513 -9.21 18.68 -13.80
CA PRO A 513 -9.71 19.33 -12.59
C PRO A 513 -10.11 20.78 -12.81
N THR A 514 -11.22 21.18 -12.20
CA THR A 514 -11.64 22.60 -12.14
C THR A 514 -10.95 23.35 -11.01
N HIS A 515 -10.56 22.63 -9.96
CA HIS A 515 -9.95 23.16 -8.75
C HIS A 515 -8.89 22.18 -8.27
N PHE A 516 -7.89 22.67 -7.55
CA PHE A 516 -6.90 21.84 -6.85
C PHE A 516 -7.00 22.05 -5.35
N ILE A 517 -6.87 20.98 -4.57
CA ILE A 517 -6.59 21.06 -3.13
C ILE A 517 -5.34 20.24 -2.85
N VAL A 518 -4.20 20.92 -2.88
CA VAL A 518 -2.87 20.28 -2.92
C VAL A 518 -1.89 20.95 -1.97
N TYR A 519 -0.77 20.28 -1.74
CA TYR A 519 0.43 20.96 -1.23
C TYR A 519 1.25 21.38 -2.45
N PRO A 520 1.44 22.68 -2.73
CA PRO A 520 2.04 23.15 -3.99
C PRO A 520 3.39 22.51 -4.29
N GLN A 521 4.27 22.44 -3.28
CA GLN A 521 5.61 21.86 -3.40
C GLN A 521 5.60 20.36 -3.70
N TRP A 522 4.61 19.63 -3.16
CA TRP A 522 4.45 18.19 -3.44
C TRP A 522 3.76 17.96 -4.79
N PHE A 523 2.84 18.84 -5.19
CA PHE A 523 2.18 18.75 -6.50
C PHE A 523 3.17 18.98 -7.64
N GLY A 524 4.08 19.96 -7.51
CA GLY A 524 5.21 20.15 -8.42
C GLY A 524 4.82 20.64 -9.83
N LEU A 525 3.63 21.23 -9.98
CA LEU A 525 3.12 21.80 -11.24
C LEU A 525 2.53 23.20 -10.97
N PRO A 526 3.37 24.20 -10.65
CA PRO A 526 2.88 25.54 -10.31
C PRO A 526 2.20 26.26 -11.48
N SER A 527 2.57 25.94 -12.72
CA SER A 527 2.03 26.56 -13.94
C SER A 527 0.53 26.31 -14.15
N VAL A 528 -0.03 25.27 -13.52
CA VAL A 528 -1.46 24.93 -13.66
C VAL A 528 -2.30 25.36 -12.45
N LEU A 529 -1.69 26.07 -11.50
CA LEU A 529 -2.35 26.62 -10.33
C LEU A 529 -2.74 28.08 -10.59
N GLY A 530 -4.04 28.34 -10.66
CA GLY A 530 -4.60 29.68 -10.77
C GLY A 530 -4.70 30.39 -9.41
N PRO A 531 -5.68 31.31 -9.25
CA PRO A 531 -5.87 32.03 -7.99
C PRO A 531 -6.08 31.11 -6.78
N GLU A 532 -5.44 31.48 -5.67
CA GLU A 532 -5.67 30.87 -4.36
C GLU A 532 -7.04 31.30 -3.81
N LEU A 533 -7.83 30.32 -3.36
CA LEU A 533 -9.17 30.55 -2.80
C LEU A 533 -9.22 30.37 -1.28
N TYR A 534 -8.45 29.43 -0.74
CA TYR A 534 -8.45 29.09 0.68
C TYR A 534 -7.23 28.26 1.06
N GLU A 535 -6.79 28.34 2.31
CA GLU A 535 -5.72 27.50 2.84
C GLU A 535 -6.01 26.99 4.25
N ALA A 536 -5.38 25.86 4.60
CA ALA A 536 -5.35 25.34 5.96
C ALA A 536 -3.93 24.98 6.38
N THR A 537 -3.45 25.69 7.40
CA THR A 537 -2.09 25.54 7.96
C THR A 537 -2.11 24.89 9.33
N VAL A 538 -1.29 23.85 9.50
CA VAL A 538 -1.04 23.18 10.78
C VAL A 538 0.47 23.06 10.97
N LEU A 539 1.02 23.84 11.91
CA LEU A 539 2.47 23.88 12.14
C LEU A 539 2.97 22.70 12.99
N ASN A 540 2.25 22.39 14.08
CA ASN A 540 2.57 21.25 14.92
C ASN A 540 1.97 19.98 14.30
N GLN A 541 2.63 19.42 13.30
CA GLN A 541 2.15 18.26 12.57
C GLN A 541 3.29 17.25 12.39
N SER A 542 2.93 15.98 12.32
CA SER A 542 3.88 14.89 12.12
C SER A 542 3.46 13.86 11.08
N ILE A 543 2.34 14.10 10.39
CA ILE A 543 1.71 13.12 9.50
C ILE A 543 1.24 13.73 8.17
N LEU A 544 1.22 15.05 8.06
CA LEU A 544 0.76 15.78 6.88
C LEU A 544 1.87 15.87 5.84
N GLY A 545 1.50 15.95 4.56
CA GLY A 545 2.45 16.14 3.46
C GLY A 545 3.16 17.51 3.46
N GLY A 546 2.65 18.46 4.25
CA GLY A 546 3.21 19.79 4.44
C GLY A 546 2.45 20.56 5.52
N ALA A 547 2.99 21.70 5.95
CA ALA A 547 2.32 22.53 6.94
C ALA A 547 1.06 23.20 6.39
N THR A 548 1.08 23.64 5.13
CA THR A 548 -0.04 24.35 4.48
C THR A 548 -0.51 23.57 3.26
N LYS A 549 -1.81 23.30 3.19
CA LYS A 549 -2.49 22.75 2.03
C LYS A 549 -3.49 23.78 1.52
N VAL A 550 -3.50 24.01 0.20
CA VAL A 550 -4.11 25.18 -0.41
C VAL A 550 -5.12 24.77 -1.48
N VAL A 551 -6.20 25.54 -1.59
CA VAL A 551 -7.22 25.44 -2.62
C VAL A 551 -6.95 26.47 -3.71
N TYR A 552 -6.88 26.02 -4.96
CA TYR A 552 -6.72 26.86 -6.14
C TYR A 552 -7.85 26.63 -7.14
N GLU A 553 -8.20 27.65 -7.92
CA GLU A 553 -8.78 27.43 -9.25
C GLU A 553 -7.71 26.81 -10.15
N ALA A 554 -8.10 25.89 -11.04
CA ALA A 554 -7.17 25.33 -12.01
C ALA A 554 -6.98 26.31 -13.19
N ASP A 555 -5.73 26.52 -13.60
CA ASP A 555 -5.40 27.28 -14.81
C ASP A 555 -4.81 26.33 -15.85
N TRP A 556 -5.58 26.04 -16.90
CA TRP A 556 -5.13 25.18 -17.99
C TRP A 556 -4.73 25.96 -19.24
N SER A 557 -4.65 27.29 -19.15
CA SER A 557 -4.35 28.15 -20.29
C SER A 557 -2.92 27.97 -20.82
N VAL A 558 -2.03 27.36 -20.02
CA VAL A 558 -0.64 27.07 -20.35
C VAL A 558 -0.46 25.82 -21.22
N LEU A 559 -1.39 24.86 -21.15
CA LEU A 559 -1.31 23.59 -21.88
C LEU A 559 -1.28 23.84 -23.39
N GLY A 560 -0.41 23.11 -24.11
CA GLY A 560 -0.27 23.16 -25.56
C GLY A 560 0.56 24.33 -26.08
N ARG A 561 1.04 25.22 -25.20
CA ARG A 561 1.92 26.34 -25.62
C ARG A 561 3.32 25.86 -25.97
N GLY A 562 3.73 24.70 -25.45
CA GLY A 562 5.03 24.06 -25.69
C GLY A 562 5.11 23.26 -26.98
N ASP A 563 3.99 22.85 -27.58
CA ASP A 563 3.92 21.86 -28.68
C ASP A 563 4.72 22.20 -29.93
N ARG A 564 5.05 23.49 -30.12
CA ARG A 564 5.79 23.97 -31.27
C ARG A 564 7.08 24.68 -30.87
N PRO A 565 8.15 24.54 -31.68
CA PRO A 565 9.37 25.28 -31.45
C PRO A 565 9.18 26.76 -31.79
N THR A 566 9.68 27.64 -30.93
CA THR A 566 9.79 29.09 -31.17
C THR A 566 10.74 29.45 -32.32
N LEU A 567 11.78 28.64 -32.56
CA LEU A 567 12.80 28.89 -33.58
C LEU A 567 12.27 28.72 -35.03
N ARG A 568 11.13 28.04 -35.21
CA ARG A 568 10.50 27.84 -36.54
C ARG A 568 9.07 28.39 -36.59
N ASP A 569 8.96 29.69 -36.81
CA ASP A 569 7.76 30.31 -37.37
C ASP A 569 7.93 30.51 -38.90
N ARG A 570 8.03 29.41 -39.66
CA ARG A 570 8.17 29.45 -41.14
C ARG A 570 7.02 28.69 -41.84
N PRO A 571 6.25 29.32 -42.76
CA PRO A 571 5.09 28.71 -43.41
C PRO A 571 5.36 27.48 -44.30
N ALA A 572 6.62 27.23 -44.70
CA ALA A 572 6.97 26.23 -45.72
C ALA A 572 7.42 24.87 -45.16
N ALA A 573 7.65 24.74 -43.85
CA ALA A 573 8.17 23.52 -43.25
C ALA A 573 7.05 22.70 -42.58
N THR A 574 6.97 21.42 -42.91
CA THR A 574 6.00 20.50 -42.30
C THR A 574 6.66 19.66 -41.23
N ILE A 575 6.05 19.59 -40.05
CA ILE A 575 6.40 18.60 -39.02
C ILE A 575 6.01 17.22 -39.57
N VAL A 576 6.97 16.32 -39.61
CA VAL A 576 6.84 14.94 -40.12
C VAL A 576 6.64 13.97 -38.96
N ASP A 577 7.44 14.14 -37.91
CA ASP A 577 7.38 13.30 -36.72
C ASP A 577 7.79 14.10 -35.47
N VAL A 578 7.34 13.66 -34.31
CA VAL A 578 7.50 14.39 -33.04
C VAL A 578 7.71 13.42 -31.89
N LEU A 579 8.87 13.51 -31.25
CA LEU A 579 9.08 12.91 -29.93
C LEU A 579 8.96 14.01 -28.87
N ASP A 580 7.96 13.83 -28.02
CA ASP A 580 7.75 14.60 -26.80
C ASP A 580 8.38 13.84 -25.63
N VAL A 581 9.35 14.46 -24.95
CA VAL A 581 10.10 13.81 -23.88
C VAL A 581 9.39 14.05 -22.55
N SER A 582 9.17 12.98 -21.81
CA SER A 582 8.29 12.88 -20.64
C SER A 582 6.84 12.55 -20.97
N ASP A 583 6.35 12.71 -22.20
CA ASP A 583 5.10 12.07 -22.63
C ASP A 583 5.34 10.56 -22.72
N LEU A 584 4.69 9.78 -21.85
CA LEU A 584 4.95 8.34 -21.76
C LEU A 584 4.45 7.58 -23.00
N GLU A 585 3.41 8.08 -23.65
CA GLU A 585 2.84 7.55 -24.87
C GLU A 585 3.78 7.83 -26.05
N SER A 586 4.26 9.07 -26.17
CA SER A 586 5.24 9.49 -27.18
C SER A 586 6.57 8.76 -27.01
N GLU A 587 7.11 8.71 -25.80
CA GLU A 587 8.34 7.95 -25.49
C GLU A 587 8.22 6.48 -25.88
N LYS A 588 7.07 5.86 -25.59
CA LYS A 588 6.82 4.47 -25.96
C LYS A 588 6.69 4.28 -27.47
N ALA A 589 6.04 5.20 -28.17
CA ALA A 589 5.88 5.15 -29.63
C ALA A 589 7.22 5.23 -30.37
N HIS A 590 8.18 5.97 -29.81
CA HIS A 590 9.52 6.18 -30.36
C HIS A 590 10.59 5.27 -29.73
N GLY A 591 10.21 4.31 -28.88
CA GLY A 591 11.17 3.40 -28.24
C GLY A 591 12.23 4.10 -27.38
N TYR A 592 11.88 5.24 -26.78
CA TYR A 592 12.78 6.08 -26.00
C TYR A 592 13.42 5.31 -24.84
N ARG A 593 14.74 5.42 -24.72
CA ARG A 593 15.50 4.72 -23.69
C ARG A 593 15.77 5.59 -22.46
N LEU A 594 15.21 5.15 -21.34
CA LEU A 594 15.32 5.86 -20.06
C LEU A 594 16.75 5.92 -19.50
N PHE A 595 17.61 4.93 -19.80
CA PHE A 595 18.93 4.77 -19.19
C PHE A 595 18.92 4.91 -17.65
N TYR A 596 20.01 5.36 -17.03
CA TYR A 596 20.02 5.68 -15.62
C TYR A 596 19.34 7.04 -15.41
N SER A 597 18.16 7.02 -14.79
CA SER A 597 17.38 8.22 -14.45
C SER A 597 16.60 7.99 -13.15
N THR A 598 16.01 9.03 -12.60
CA THR A 598 15.08 8.99 -11.47
C THR A 598 13.84 9.82 -11.78
N GLU A 599 12.76 9.59 -11.05
CA GLU A 599 11.55 10.40 -11.10
C GLU A 599 11.81 11.88 -10.80
N LEU A 600 12.86 12.19 -10.03
CA LEU A 600 13.27 13.55 -9.70
C LEU A 600 13.97 14.27 -10.88
N ASP A 601 14.33 13.53 -11.93
CA ASP A 601 14.92 14.11 -13.13
C ASP A 601 13.85 14.38 -14.20
N ASN A 602 12.63 13.89 -14.04
CA ASN A 602 11.50 14.18 -14.94
C ASN A 602 10.67 15.32 -14.36
N LEU A 603 10.93 16.53 -14.86
CA LEU A 603 10.46 17.78 -14.29
C LEU A 603 9.75 18.63 -15.33
N VAL A 604 8.97 19.59 -14.84
CA VAL A 604 8.41 20.64 -15.68
C VAL A 604 9.35 21.84 -15.67
N THR A 605 9.57 22.40 -16.85
CA THR A 605 10.33 23.64 -17.05
C THR A 605 9.41 24.71 -17.60
N THR A 606 9.61 25.97 -17.20
CA THR A 606 8.80 27.10 -17.69
C THR A 606 9.70 28.24 -18.10
N GLN A 607 9.43 28.82 -19.26
CA GLN A 607 10.04 30.02 -19.79
C GLN A 607 8.96 31.06 -20.11
N TRP A 608 9.31 32.34 -20.12
CA TRP A 608 8.43 33.41 -20.59
C TRP A 608 8.84 33.79 -22.01
N ASN A 609 7.88 33.83 -22.93
CA ASN A 609 8.10 34.28 -24.30
C ASN A 609 8.10 35.81 -24.40
N GLU A 610 8.39 36.35 -25.59
CA GLU A 610 8.45 37.81 -25.83
C GLU A 610 7.10 38.52 -25.61
N ASP A 611 5.98 37.81 -25.79
CA ASP A 611 4.63 38.32 -25.54
C ASP A 611 4.27 38.36 -24.04
N GLY A 612 5.17 37.93 -23.16
CA GLY A 612 4.94 37.85 -21.73
C GLY A 612 3.99 36.72 -21.33
N ASN A 613 3.83 35.70 -22.17
CA ASN A 613 3.13 34.46 -21.84
C ASN A 613 4.14 33.42 -21.36
N ASP A 614 3.75 32.63 -20.37
CA ASP A 614 4.49 31.45 -19.97
C ASP A 614 4.33 30.32 -21.02
N VAL A 615 5.44 29.64 -21.28
CA VAL A 615 5.57 28.43 -22.08
C VAL A 615 6.15 27.37 -21.17
N THR A 616 5.39 26.31 -20.95
CA THR A 616 5.73 25.23 -20.05
C THR A 616 5.85 23.93 -20.84
N ASP A 617 6.82 23.11 -20.46
CA ASP A 617 7.08 21.83 -21.10
C ASP A 617 7.69 20.85 -20.07
N GLY A 618 7.32 19.59 -20.17
CA GLY A 618 7.92 18.48 -19.47
C GLY A 618 9.28 18.14 -20.07
N GLY A 619 10.16 17.61 -19.24
CA GLY A 619 11.47 17.21 -19.72
C GLY A 619 12.19 16.30 -18.76
N ARG A 620 13.10 15.52 -19.32
CA ARG A 620 14.03 14.71 -18.55
C ARG A 620 15.37 15.43 -18.47
N LEU A 621 15.75 15.80 -17.26
CA LEU A 621 17.00 16.45 -16.93
C LEU A 621 18.10 15.42 -16.60
N LYS A 622 19.32 15.92 -16.41
CA LYS A 622 20.51 15.13 -16.03
C LYS A 622 20.78 13.91 -16.93
N ARG A 623 20.48 14.05 -18.22
CA ARG A 623 20.72 13.07 -19.26
C ARG A 623 22.19 13.03 -19.61
N SER A 624 22.76 11.83 -19.70
CA SER A 624 24.04 11.61 -20.39
C SER A 624 23.85 11.25 -21.86
N ALA A 625 22.69 10.68 -22.20
CA ALA A 625 22.31 10.36 -23.56
C ALA A 625 20.80 10.21 -23.69
N ASP A 626 20.28 10.51 -24.88
CA ASP A 626 18.96 10.11 -25.35
C ASP A 626 19.11 9.16 -26.54
N GLU A 627 18.27 8.14 -26.59
CA GLU A 627 18.22 7.20 -27.70
C GLU A 627 16.76 6.83 -27.98
N PHE A 628 16.33 7.01 -29.23
CA PHE A 628 14.95 6.84 -29.69
C PHE A 628 14.92 6.62 -31.21
N GLU A 629 13.75 6.35 -31.78
CA GLU A 629 13.51 6.22 -33.21
C GLU A 629 12.64 7.37 -33.70
N LEU A 630 12.89 7.87 -34.92
CA LEU A 630 12.00 8.80 -35.64
C LEU A 630 11.67 8.24 -37.02
N ASP A 631 10.48 8.55 -37.53
CA ASP A 631 10.01 8.18 -38.86
C ASP A 631 10.25 9.32 -39.88
N PHE A 632 11.18 9.09 -40.79
CA PHE A 632 11.56 10.00 -41.86
C PHE A 632 10.71 9.83 -43.13
N THR A 633 9.65 9.03 -43.08
CA THR A 633 8.79 8.78 -44.24
C THR A 633 8.19 10.09 -44.76
N GLY A 634 8.46 10.40 -46.03
CA GLY A 634 7.98 11.63 -46.66
C GLY A 634 8.92 12.84 -46.49
N THR A 635 10.09 12.66 -45.88
CA THR A 635 11.10 13.73 -45.81
C THR A 635 11.93 13.83 -47.10
N THR A 636 12.22 15.06 -47.53
CA THR A 636 13.14 15.40 -48.63
C THR A 636 14.42 16.01 -48.10
N THR A 637 14.27 17.02 -47.25
CA THR A 637 15.35 17.74 -46.57
C THR A 637 15.11 17.71 -45.07
N PRO A 638 15.42 16.59 -44.39
CA PRO A 638 15.08 16.41 -42.99
C PRO A 638 15.93 17.33 -42.10
N THR A 639 15.27 17.96 -41.13
CA THR A 639 15.91 18.79 -40.10
C THR A 639 15.31 18.46 -38.75
N ILE A 640 16.15 18.29 -37.73
CA ILE A 640 15.69 18.12 -36.35
C ILE A 640 15.79 19.45 -35.61
N VAL A 641 14.71 19.84 -34.95
CA VAL A 641 14.73 20.89 -33.94
C VAL A 641 14.62 20.21 -32.59
N ALA A 642 15.52 20.51 -31.66
CA ALA A 642 15.55 19.94 -30.33
C ALA A 642 15.41 21.04 -29.28
N ARG A 643 14.48 20.87 -28.34
CA ARG A 643 14.38 21.69 -27.13
C ARG A 643 15.14 21.03 -25.99
N LEU A 644 16.20 21.69 -25.57
CA LEU A 644 17.22 21.17 -24.67
C LEU A 644 17.50 22.17 -23.54
N SER A 645 18.14 21.67 -22.49
CA SER A 645 18.72 22.46 -21.41
C SER A 645 20.08 21.92 -21.02
N ALA A 646 20.93 22.75 -20.43
CA ALA A 646 22.20 22.30 -19.88
C ALA A 646 22.65 23.21 -18.72
N PRO A 647 23.16 22.64 -17.61
CA PRO A 647 23.66 23.43 -16.48
C PRO A 647 24.98 24.15 -16.80
N ALA A 648 25.70 23.68 -17.83
CA ALA A 648 26.92 24.26 -18.36
C ALA A 648 26.87 24.12 -19.90
N GLU A 649 27.68 24.91 -20.60
CA GLU A 649 27.84 24.75 -22.05
C GLU A 649 28.31 23.32 -22.36
N VAL A 650 27.60 22.65 -23.28
CA VAL A 650 27.85 21.26 -23.64
C VAL A 650 27.76 21.08 -25.15
N ARG A 651 28.64 20.24 -25.68
CA ARG A 651 28.64 19.85 -27.09
C ARG A 651 28.19 18.42 -27.25
N LEU A 652 26.93 18.21 -27.59
CA LEU A 652 26.32 16.89 -27.75
C LEU A 652 26.65 16.32 -29.13
N LEU A 653 26.96 15.03 -29.20
CA LEU A 653 27.14 14.32 -30.47
C LEU A 653 25.83 13.70 -30.92
N LEU A 654 25.35 14.10 -32.10
CA LEU A 654 24.17 13.52 -32.75
C LEU A 654 24.61 12.37 -33.69
N LYS A 655 24.02 11.20 -33.51
CA LYS A 655 24.20 10.02 -34.35
C LYS A 655 22.88 9.58 -34.97
N LEU A 656 22.96 9.15 -36.22
CA LEU A 656 21.89 8.50 -36.99
C LEU A 656 22.34 7.07 -37.30
N ASP A 657 21.59 6.07 -36.86
CA ASP A 657 21.93 4.64 -36.98
C ASP A 657 23.37 4.31 -36.56
N GLY A 658 23.83 4.97 -35.49
CA GLY A 658 25.18 4.84 -34.94
C GLY A 658 26.27 5.64 -35.67
N ALA A 659 26.01 6.22 -36.84
CA ALA A 659 26.94 7.07 -37.56
C ALA A 659 26.88 8.53 -37.05
N PRO A 660 28.00 9.19 -36.74
CA PRO A 660 28.01 10.59 -36.32
C PRO A 660 27.57 11.50 -37.47
N VAL A 661 26.61 12.38 -37.21
CA VAL A 661 26.05 13.32 -38.20
C VAL A 661 26.53 14.74 -37.93
N SER A 662 26.33 15.24 -36.71
CA SER A 662 26.64 16.62 -36.33
C SER A 662 26.89 16.73 -34.84
N ASN A 663 27.37 17.88 -34.40
CA ASN A 663 27.38 18.25 -32.99
C ASN A 663 26.30 19.31 -32.73
N ILE A 664 25.65 19.22 -31.57
CA ILE A 664 24.67 20.19 -31.07
C ILE A 664 25.34 20.99 -29.96
N GLU A 665 25.48 22.29 -30.15
CA GLU A 665 26.00 23.19 -29.11
C GLU A 665 24.83 23.70 -28.28
N VAL A 666 24.82 23.37 -26.99
CA VAL A 666 23.78 23.80 -26.05
C VAL A 666 24.44 24.73 -25.02
N PRO A 667 24.04 26.01 -24.96
CA PRO A 667 24.59 26.94 -23.97
C PRO A 667 24.15 26.56 -22.55
N ALA A 668 24.78 27.16 -21.54
CA ALA A 668 24.34 27.04 -20.16
C ALA A 668 22.99 27.76 -19.96
N THR A 669 21.88 27.03 -20.12
CA THR A 669 20.52 27.55 -20.03
C THR A 669 19.53 26.46 -19.60
N GLY A 670 18.42 26.88 -18.98
CA GLY A 670 17.29 26.01 -18.70
C GLY A 670 16.41 25.74 -19.92
N TRP A 671 16.62 26.46 -21.04
CA TRP A 671 15.82 26.34 -22.25
C TRP A 671 16.59 26.86 -23.47
N ALA A 672 16.81 26.00 -24.46
CA ALA A 672 17.37 26.33 -25.77
C ALA A 672 16.72 25.46 -26.85
N GLU A 673 16.36 26.07 -27.96
CA GLU A 673 15.99 25.35 -29.17
C GLU A 673 17.16 25.39 -30.15
N VAL A 674 17.57 24.23 -30.64
CA VAL A 674 18.69 24.08 -31.57
C VAL A 674 18.22 23.32 -32.80
N GLU A 675 18.61 23.83 -33.97
CA GLU A 675 18.26 23.25 -35.26
C GLU A 675 19.48 22.59 -35.91
N VAL A 676 19.30 21.34 -36.38
CA VAL A 676 20.37 20.57 -37.02
C VAL A 676 19.85 19.90 -38.28
N ALA A 677 20.48 20.20 -39.42
CA ALA A 677 20.19 19.54 -40.68
C ALA A 677 20.67 18.08 -40.66
N LEU A 678 19.83 17.18 -41.20
CA LEU A 678 20.13 15.75 -41.30
C LEU A 678 20.47 15.37 -42.75
N PRO A 679 21.06 14.18 -42.99
CA PRO A 679 21.39 13.74 -44.34
C PRO A 679 20.16 13.73 -45.25
N ARG A 680 20.31 14.26 -46.47
CA ARG A 680 19.23 14.30 -47.46
C ARG A 680 18.87 12.89 -47.95
N GLY A 681 17.59 12.67 -48.23
CA GLY A 681 17.10 11.39 -48.76
C GLY A 681 16.98 10.27 -47.72
N THR A 682 17.17 10.56 -46.43
CA THR A 682 16.81 9.65 -45.32
C THR A 682 15.31 9.39 -45.33
N THR A 683 14.88 8.13 -45.19
CA THR A 683 13.46 7.76 -45.27
C THR A 683 13.19 6.48 -44.48
N GLY A 684 11.98 6.37 -43.91
CA GLY A 684 11.63 5.28 -43.01
C GLY A 684 12.11 5.53 -41.58
N LYS A 685 12.08 4.49 -40.74
CA LYS A 685 12.43 4.61 -39.32
C LYS A 685 13.95 4.51 -39.12
N HIS A 686 14.50 5.48 -38.40
CA HIS A 686 15.92 5.53 -38.07
C HIS A 686 16.14 5.75 -36.58
N GLN A 687 17.22 5.17 -36.06
CA GLN A 687 17.62 5.39 -34.68
C GLN A 687 18.37 6.72 -34.56
N ILE A 688 17.93 7.56 -33.64
CA ILE A 688 18.61 8.78 -33.21
C ILE A 688 19.26 8.53 -31.85
N ARG A 689 20.50 8.97 -31.72
CA ARG A 689 21.21 9.02 -30.44
C ARG A 689 21.88 10.37 -30.26
N ILE A 690 21.58 11.03 -29.15
CA ILE A 690 22.22 12.28 -28.73
C ILE A 690 23.00 11.97 -27.46
N GLU A 691 24.30 12.16 -27.47
CA GLU A 691 25.16 11.81 -26.33
C GLU A 691 26.00 13.01 -25.89
N ALA A 692 26.05 13.22 -24.58
CA ALA A 692 26.96 14.17 -23.97
C ALA A 692 28.38 13.57 -23.86
N PRO A 693 29.43 14.42 -23.90
CA PRO A 693 30.78 14.01 -23.53
C PRO A 693 30.81 13.39 -22.12
N SER A 694 31.81 12.54 -21.88
CA SER A 694 31.94 11.84 -20.59
C SER A 694 31.89 12.82 -19.40
N ALA A 695 30.99 12.55 -18.45
CA ALA A 695 30.72 13.34 -17.23
C ALA A 695 29.90 14.63 -17.42
N GLU A 696 29.54 15.01 -18.65
CA GLU A 696 28.61 16.11 -18.91
C GLU A 696 27.16 15.63 -18.93
N ILE A 697 26.22 16.54 -18.67
CA ILE A 697 24.79 16.26 -18.63
C ILE A 697 24.00 17.36 -19.34
N PHE A 698 22.86 16.99 -19.89
CA PHE A 698 21.88 17.91 -20.48
C PHE A 698 20.47 17.55 -20.01
N GLY A 699 19.48 18.32 -20.39
CA GLY A 699 18.07 17.96 -20.32
C GLY A 699 17.43 18.06 -21.69
N SER A 700 16.40 17.26 -21.90
CA SER A 700 15.63 17.22 -23.13
C SER A 700 14.14 17.32 -22.83
N MET A 701 13.45 18.13 -23.63
CA MET A 701 12.01 18.33 -23.54
C MET A 701 11.32 17.82 -24.81
N HIS A 702 11.89 18.11 -25.98
CA HIS A 702 11.17 17.86 -27.22
C HIS A 702 12.11 17.71 -28.42
N TYR A 703 11.72 16.87 -29.39
CA TYR A 703 12.39 16.69 -30.67
C TYR A 703 11.36 16.71 -31.81
N TRP A 704 11.44 17.69 -32.70
CA TRP A 704 10.62 17.80 -33.90
C TRP A 704 11.42 17.47 -35.15
N LEU A 705 10.91 16.56 -35.97
CA LEU A 705 11.42 16.31 -37.31
C LEU A 705 10.64 17.14 -38.32
N PHE A 706 11.33 18.00 -39.06
CA PHE A 706 10.77 18.75 -40.17
C PHE A 706 11.25 18.23 -41.51
N SER A 707 10.45 18.44 -42.56
CA SER A 707 10.87 18.35 -43.95
C SER A 707 10.66 19.68 -44.68
N GLU A 708 11.59 19.99 -45.57
CA GLU A 708 11.54 21.11 -46.54
C GLU A 708 11.64 20.63 -47.99
#